data_AF-A0A2I4DNV0-F1
#
_entry.id   AF-A0A2I4DNV0-F1
#
_cell.length_a   1.000
_cell.length_b   1.000
_cell.length_c   1.000
_cell.angle_alpha   90.00
_cell.angle_beta   90.00
_cell.angle_gamma   90.00
#
_symmetry.space_group_name_H-M   'P 1'
#
loop_
_entity.id
_entity.type
_entity.pdbx_description
1 polymer ?
#
loop_
_entity_poly.entity_id
_entity_poly.type
_entity_poly.pdbx_seq_one_letter_code
_entity_poly.pdbx_strand_id
1 'polypeptide(L)'
;MPLLKRKPFSLAEPPKDLEPNELVYQVRFTKEIFRDYQDYLNHINLYRRRVWVCKVTGKTSLTYEEALVSEKKAVEKVQQFPKELMAPALHVIQYSMLSLKDLADTIAEKLQKRLFVGAELYGRKENGLFPCKILKVLEEAPERILYEVAWLDKNKKVMESSSVNGEDLLQRKLPFSRAVLKSFIRESTCRSAPWVLHDKLARRHGISTDLPEELRSQVFFKDGQVVCYKKRRKNEEDRKSGMEMKKESGENKRRRFDGTVMKTKKEDDQPVEEPIKYPIDDLLVQPGPDDPVFTDHPSPSRDFNVPMDCVGNLLMVWDFCSSFSGLLHLWPFSLEDFENAICHKDGSPVLLVESHSALLRLLIKDDGEYLLAVQKRNRKLKITMINWTEYLCDFLEMTKLPELCTCMATIKRGHYGLLDAHAKLGILRELVDQVLQADIFKEKLDEVIEQRQELGATRRGEALEEARKKREEKEQLKAEFGANGATDQQCVESKGVAANDKHSKQNGHAEKRRNGEVLSSHQGKASRNCESKLMITTSKKKAKRENSDVDLPSDKGKDSSRKEGLEILKDDKREATKKRSKEQRKEYYEREMEKRVIRTNPLGRDRFYNRYWWFRRDGRIFFESSDSKEWGYYSSKEELDALMGSLNIKGERERELKKHLEKFFSRICAELQKRSKDMAHKIALEEAVLRRSTRVRAPPRQNPAKSFLRYVNKWKED
;
A
#
# COMPACT_ATOMS: atom_id res chain seq x y z
N MET A 1 4.89 -23.05 19.47
CA MET A 1 6.22 -22.63 18.98
C MET A 1 6.13 -22.47 17.48
N PRO A 2 6.69 -21.37 16.93
CA PRO A 2 6.68 -21.08 15.50
C PRO A 2 7.31 -22.20 14.66
N LEU A 3 6.82 -22.34 13.43
CA LEU A 3 7.29 -23.34 12.47
C LEU A 3 8.23 -22.70 11.43
N LEU A 4 9.42 -23.27 11.23
CA LEU A 4 10.38 -22.87 10.20
C LEU A 4 10.18 -23.75 8.96
N LYS A 5 9.97 -23.14 7.78
CA LYS A 5 9.64 -23.88 6.52
C LYS A 5 8.52 -24.94 6.72
N ARG A 6 7.55 -24.67 7.60
CA ARG A 6 6.44 -25.56 8.06
C ARG A 6 6.83 -26.79 8.92
N LYS A 7 8.09 -26.92 9.35
CA LYS A 7 8.52 -27.91 10.36
C LYS A 7 8.59 -27.27 11.76
N PRO A 8 8.44 -28.04 12.86
CA PRO A 8 8.81 -27.57 14.19
C PRO A 8 10.29 -27.16 14.22
N PHE A 9 10.60 -26.12 15.01
CA PHE A 9 11.97 -25.70 15.28
C PHE A 9 12.31 -25.98 16.74
N SER A 10 13.41 -26.71 16.96
CA SER A 10 14.02 -26.91 18.28
C SER A 10 14.92 -25.73 18.60
N LEU A 11 14.77 -25.16 19.80
CA LEU A 11 15.73 -24.20 20.33
C LEU A 11 17.05 -24.89 20.68
N ALA A 12 18.14 -24.13 20.76
CA ALA A 12 19.39 -24.62 21.30
C ALA A 12 19.22 -25.06 22.78
N GLU A 13 19.86 -26.17 23.17
CA GLU A 13 19.97 -26.52 24.59
C GLU A 13 20.87 -25.49 25.30
N PRO A 14 20.53 -25.06 26.53
CA PRO A 14 21.43 -24.20 27.30
C PRO A 14 22.75 -24.96 27.59
N PRO A 15 23.91 -24.29 27.53
CA PRO A 15 25.17 -24.88 27.98
C PRO A 15 25.05 -25.36 29.43
N LYS A 16 25.51 -26.59 29.70
CA LYS A 16 25.26 -27.27 30.99
C LYS A 16 26.25 -26.85 32.08
N ASP A 17 27.40 -26.32 31.67
CA ASP A 17 28.56 -26.04 32.52
C ASP A 17 28.78 -24.52 32.65
N LEU A 18 27.72 -23.75 32.91
CA LEU A 18 27.74 -22.28 33.06
C LEU A 18 28.13 -21.88 34.49
N GLU A 19 29.10 -20.98 34.63
CA GLU A 19 29.45 -20.41 35.94
C GLU A 19 28.50 -19.25 36.34
N PRO A 20 28.18 -19.05 37.64
CA PRO A 20 27.21 -18.04 38.08
C PRO A 20 27.52 -16.58 37.69
N ASN A 21 28.80 -16.27 37.44
CA ASN A 21 29.29 -14.94 37.09
C ASN A 21 29.72 -14.82 35.60
N GLU A 22 29.43 -15.84 34.78
CA GLU A 22 29.89 -15.89 33.40
C GLU A 22 29.16 -14.90 32.48
N LEU A 23 29.91 -14.12 31.69
CA LEU A 23 29.34 -13.18 30.72
C LEU A 23 28.87 -13.92 29.46
N VAL A 24 27.57 -13.95 29.21
CA VAL A 24 26.94 -14.72 28.13
C VAL A 24 25.88 -13.92 27.35
N TYR A 25 25.70 -14.26 26.08
CA TYR A 25 24.73 -13.61 25.20
C TYR A 25 23.38 -14.33 25.23
N GLN A 26 22.36 -13.72 25.86
CA GLN A 26 21.00 -14.30 25.93
C GLN A 26 20.05 -13.69 24.90
N VAL A 27 19.34 -14.55 24.14
CA VAL A 27 18.26 -14.11 23.24
C VAL A 27 17.00 -13.80 24.04
N ARG A 28 16.55 -12.52 24.01
CA ARG A 28 15.53 -11.97 24.92
C ARG A 28 14.23 -12.77 25.05
N PHE A 29 13.76 -13.38 23.95
CA PHE A 29 12.44 -13.99 23.82
C PHE A 29 12.42 -15.53 23.75
N THR A 30 13.54 -16.18 23.41
CA THR A 30 13.68 -17.66 23.51
C THR A 30 14.35 -18.10 24.80
N LYS A 31 15.14 -17.21 25.43
CA LYS A 31 16.01 -17.51 26.58
C LYS A 31 17.15 -18.49 26.32
N GLU A 32 17.46 -18.73 25.04
CA GLU A 32 18.71 -19.39 24.63
C GLU A 32 19.91 -18.54 25.06
N ILE A 33 20.99 -19.22 25.44
CA ILE A 33 22.23 -18.65 25.98
C ILE A 33 23.39 -19.12 25.09
N PHE A 34 24.19 -18.17 24.62
CA PHE A 34 25.35 -18.42 23.76
C PHE A 34 26.61 -17.85 24.42
N ARG A 35 27.70 -18.63 24.38
CA ARG A 35 29.05 -18.17 24.79
C ARG A 35 29.70 -17.33 23.70
N ASP A 36 29.59 -17.77 22.45
CA ASP A 36 30.09 -17.03 21.29
C ASP A 36 29.09 -15.97 20.79
N TYR A 37 29.64 -14.85 20.31
CA TYR A 37 28.88 -13.72 19.78
C TYR A 37 28.40 -13.95 18.33
N GLN A 38 29.16 -14.69 17.53
CA GLN A 38 28.79 -14.97 16.13
C GLN A 38 27.62 -15.96 16.06
N ASP A 39 27.60 -16.99 16.90
CA ASP A 39 26.46 -17.90 17.04
C ASP A 39 25.20 -17.19 17.55
N TYR A 40 25.35 -16.26 18.51
CA TYR A 40 24.26 -15.38 18.94
C TYR A 40 23.73 -14.53 17.79
N LEU A 41 24.62 -13.87 17.00
CA LEU A 41 24.22 -13.08 15.84
C LEU A 41 23.54 -13.94 14.77
N ASN A 42 24.02 -15.16 14.52
CA ASN A 42 23.41 -16.11 13.57
C ASN A 42 21.98 -16.46 13.97
N HIS A 43 21.73 -16.77 15.25
CA HIS A 43 20.38 -17.06 15.76
C HIS A 43 19.48 -15.81 15.73
N ILE A 44 19.98 -14.65 16.18
CA ILE A 44 19.23 -13.37 16.10
C ILE A 44 18.84 -13.04 14.66
N ASN A 45 19.75 -13.23 13.70
CA ASN A 45 19.46 -13.00 12.29
C ASN A 45 18.44 -14.01 11.73
N LEU A 46 18.51 -15.29 12.12
CA LEU A 46 17.50 -16.30 11.77
C LEU A 46 16.11 -15.95 12.34
N TYR A 47 16.02 -15.43 13.56
CA TYR A 47 14.77 -15.00 14.18
C TYR A 47 14.19 -13.71 13.56
N ARG A 48 15.06 -12.82 13.05
CA ARG A 48 14.66 -11.60 12.33
C ARG A 48 14.17 -11.86 10.89
N ARG A 49 14.61 -12.94 10.23
CA ARG A 49 14.13 -13.31 8.87
C ARG A 49 12.62 -13.58 8.88
N ARG A 50 11.89 -13.05 7.89
CA ARG A 50 10.43 -13.25 7.70
C ARG A 50 10.09 -14.64 7.11
N VAL A 51 10.63 -15.70 7.69
CA VAL A 51 10.50 -17.10 7.22
C VAL A 51 9.59 -17.96 8.12
N TRP A 52 9.10 -17.40 9.22
CA TRP A 52 8.38 -18.14 10.25
C TRP A 52 6.88 -18.21 9.97
N VAL A 53 6.28 -19.30 10.45
CA VAL A 53 4.84 -19.56 10.35
C VAL A 53 4.28 -19.80 11.75
N CYS A 54 3.26 -19.05 12.13
CA CYS A 54 2.54 -19.26 13.39
C CYS A 54 1.82 -20.64 13.35
N LYS A 55 2.14 -21.57 14.27
CA LYS A 55 1.54 -22.93 14.32
C LYS A 55 0.02 -22.86 14.33
N VAL A 56 -0.53 -22.00 15.19
CA VAL A 56 -1.97 -21.92 15.48
C VAL A 56 -2.74 -21.24 14.34
N THR A 57 -2.35 -20.01 13.95
CA THR A 57 -3.07 -19.26 12.91
C THR A 57 -2.70 -19.68 11.49
N GLY A 58 -1.54 -20.33 11.29
CA GLY A 58 -1.00 -20.67 9.98
C GLY A 58 -0.57 -19.47 9.13
N LYS A 59 -0.52 -18.26 9.70
CA LYS A 59 0.04 -17.07 9.04
C LYS A 59 1.53 -17.29 8.77
N THR A 60 1.93 -17.13 7.51
CA THR A 60 3.30 -17.18 7.02
C THR A 60 3.96 -15.80 7.01
N SER A 61 5.26 -15.75 6.73
CA SER A 61 6.00 -14.50 6.47
C SER A 61 6.13 -13.56 7.69
N LEU A 62 6.15 -14.16 8.88
CA LEU A 62 6.39 -13.48 10.15
C LEU A 62 7.87 -13.62 10.55
N THR A 63 8.36 -12.71 11.40
CA THR A 63 9.54 -12.96 12.23
C THR A 63 9.20 -13.95 13.35
N TYR A 64 10.20 -14.49 14.05
CA TYR A 64 9.95 -15.43 15.15
C TYR A 64 9.18 -14.78 16.31
N GLU A 65 9.50 -13.53 16.65
CA GLU A 65 8.84 -12.76 17.70
C GLU A 65 7.40 -12.36 17.31
N GLU A 66 7.18 -11.92 16.06
CA GLU A 66 5.83 -11.71 15.50
C GLU A 66 5.01 -13.01 15.53
N ALA A 67 5.62 -14.15 15.21
CA ALA A 67 4.97 -15.46 15.24
C ALA A 67 4.60 -15.90 16.66
N LEU A 68 5.49 -15.73 17.65
CA LEU A 68 5.20 -15.96 19.06
C LEU A 68 4.03 -15.10 19.58
N VAL A 69 4.03 -13.80 19.27
CA VAL A 69 2.94 -12.90 19.64
C VAL A 69 1.63 -13.29 18.95
N SER A 70 1.69 -13.76 17.70
CA SER A 70 0.53 -14.30 16.99
C SER A 70 0.08 -15.67 17.48
N GLU A 71 0.94 -16.46 18.14
CA GLU A 71 0.54 -17.70 18.81
C GLU A 71 -0.17 -17.40 20.12
N LYS A 72 0.40 -16.57 21.01
CA LYS A 72 -0.22 -16.16 22.28
C LYS A 72 -1.63 -15.58 22.04
N LYS A 73 -1.75 -14.57 21.17
CA LYS A 73 -3.02 -13.92 20.78
C LYS A 73 -4.01 -14.84 20.06
N ALA A 74 -3.60 -16.03 19.62
CA ALA A 74 -4.48 -17.04 19.05
C ALA A 74 -4.91 -18.07 20.11
N VAL A 75 -4.01 -18.50 20.99
CA VAL A 75 -4.33 -19.37 22.14
C VAL A 75 -5.33 -18.68 23.08
N GLU A 76 -5.13 -17.40 23.40
CA GLU A 76 -6.08 -16.57 24.18
C GLU A 76 -7.50 -16.62 23.57
N LYS A 77 -7.61 -16.49 22.24
CA LYS A 77 -8.90 -16.51 21.51
C LYS A 77 -9.48 -17.91 21.33
N VAL A 78 -8.65 -18.94 21.47
CA VAL A 78 -9.08 -20.35 21.49
C VAL A 78 -9.53 -20.76 22.91
N GLN A 79 -8.97 -20.17 23.97
CA GLN A 79 -9.45 -20.30 25.35
C GLN A 79 -10.82 -19.63 25.57
N GLN A 80 -11.16 -18.62 24.76
CA GLN A 80 -12.49 -17.99 24.71
C GLN A 80 -13.55 -18.83 23.98
N PHE A 81 -13.22 -20.04 23.51
CA PHE A 81 -14.18 -20.93 22.86
C PHE A 81 -15.11 -21.61 23.89
N PRO A 82 -16.44 -21.64 23.70
CA PRO A 82 -17.37 -22.23 24.68
C PRO A 82 -17.08 -23.71 24.95
N LYS A 83 -16.98 -24.09 26.22
CA LYS A 83 -16.60 -25.44 26.68
C LYS A 83 -17.62 -26.50 26.24
N GLU A 84 -18.88 -26.07 26.18
CA GLU A 84 -20.07 -26.82 25.80
C GLU A 84 -19.98 -27.26 24.33
N LEU A 85 -19.35 -26.43 23.49
CA LEU A 85 -19.17 -26.68 22.06
C LEU A 85 -17.84 -27.40 21.75
N MET A 86 -16.91 -27.48 22.71
CA MET A 86 -15.62 -28.19 22.52
C MET A 86 -15.84 -29.67 22.23
N ALA A 87 -16.61 -30.37 23.06
CA ALA A 87 -16.79 -31.83 22.91
C ALA A 87 -17.44 -32.19 21.54
N PRO A 88 -18.56 -31.59 21.10
CA PRO A 88 -19.11 -31.85 19.77
C PRO A 88 -18.15 -31.51 18.62
N ALA A 89 -17.36 -30.43 18.73
CA ALA A 89 -16.37 -30.08 17.73
C ALA A 89 -15.24 -31.13 17.65
N LEU A 90 -14.71 -31.57 18.79
CA LEU A 90 -13.62 -32.54 18.88
C LEU A 90 -14.01 -33.91 18.29
N HIS A 91 -15.24 -34.38 18.52
CA HIS A 91 -15.76 -35.61 17.92
C HIS A 91 -15.80 -35.57 16.38
N VAL A 92 -16.03 -34.39 15.78
CA VAL A 92 -16.04 -34.21 14.32
C VAL A 92 -14.63 -34.01 13.74
N ILE A 93 -13.67 -33.61 14.56
CA ILE A 93 -12.25 -33.45 14.18
C ILE A 93 -11.55 -34.82 14.14
N GLN A 94 -11.78 -35.69 15.12
CA GLN A 94 -11.08 -36.95 15.27
C GLN A 94 -11.27 -37.86 14.04
N TYR A 95 -10.16 -38.35 13.49
CA TYR A 95 -10.04 -39.14 12.26
C TYR A 95 -10.60 -38.52 10.97
N SER A 96 -10.95 -37.23 10.95
CA SER A 96 -11.45 -36.58 9.74
C SER A 96 -10.41 -36.55 8.62
N MET A 97 -10.86 -36.77 7.37
CA MET A 97 -10.05 -36.69 6.15
C MET A 97 -10.29 -35.40 5.35
N LEU A 98 -11.17 -34.50 5.83
CA LEU A 98 -11.51 -33.25 5.15
C LEU A 98 -10.37 -32.21 5.20
N SER A 99 -10.34 -31.26 4.25
CA SER A 99 -9.37 -30.16 4.31
C SER A 99 -9.66 -29.23 5.50
N LEU A 100 -8.67 -28.48 6.00
CA LEU A 100 -8.88 -27.51 7.08
C LEU A 100 -9.94 -26.44 6.76
N LYS A 101 -10.16 -26.15 5.48
CA LYS A 101 -11.24 -25.25 5.09
C LYS A 101 -12.59 -25.91 5.35
N ASP A 102 -12.79 -27.08 4.76
CA ASP A 102 -14.09 -27.73 4.65
C ASP A 102 -14.48 -28.39 5.98
N LEU A 103 -13.52 -28.96 6.73
CA LEU A 103 -13.72 -29.45 8.10
C LEU A 103 -14.25 -28.36 9.04
N ALA A 104 -13.65 -27.16 9.00
CA ALA A 104 -14.11 -26.05 9.82
C ALA A 104 -15.49 -25.52 9.39
N ASP A 105 -15.87 -25.73 8.13
CA ASP A 105 -17.16 -25.31 7.60
C ASP A 105 -18.24 -26.36 7.99
N THR A 106 -17.97 -27.66 7.86
CA THR A 106 -18.81 -28.76 8.39
C THR A 106 -18.99 -28.70 9.91
N ILE A 107 -17.94 -28.33 10.67
CA ILE A 107 -18.07 -28.13 12.13
C ILE A 107 -18.93 -26.89 12.41
N ALA A 108 -18.76 -25.79 11.69
CA ALA A 108 -19.60 -24.61 11.87
C ALA A 108 -21.08 -24.94 11.60
N GLU A 109 -21.39 -25.69 10.54
CA GLU A 109 -22.76 -26.14 10.24
C GLU A 109 -23.33 -27.08 11.31
N LYS A 110 -22.55 -28.04 11.80
CA LYS A 110 -22.99 -28.95 12.88
C LYS A 110 -23.21 -28.21 14.21
N LEU A 111 -22.37 -27.24 14.55
CA LEU A 111 -22.52 -26.40 15.74
C LEU A 111 -23.65 -25.36 15.60
N GLN A 112 -24.00 -24.94 14.38
CA GLN A 112 -25.13 -24.05 14.13
C GLN A 112 -26.48 -24.78 14.19
N LYS A 113 -26.51 -26.10 13.95
CA LYS A 113 -27.70 -26.96 14.06
C LYS A 113 -28.03 -27.42 15.50
N ARG A 114 -27.07 -27.39 16.42
CA ARG A 114 -27.26 -27.77 17.84
C ARG A 114 -27.25 -26.53 18.72
N LEU A 115 -28.43 -26.10 19.17
CA LEU A 115 -28.55 -24.96 20.08
C LEU A 115 -28.25 -25.43 21.51
N PHE A 116 -27.63 -24.57 22.32
CA PHE A 116 -27.11 -24.93 23.64
C PHE A 116 -27.82 -24.18 24.77
N VAL A 117 -27.92 -24.82 25.94
CA VAL A 117 -28.48 -24.20 27.15
C VAL A 117 -27.69 -22.93 27.50
N GLY A 118 -28.41 -21.84 27.76
CA GLY A 118 -27.87 -20.52 28.03
C GLY A 118 -27.68 -19.62 26.81
N ALA A 119 -27.87 -20.11 25.57
CA ALA A 119 -27.76 -19.28 24.36
C ALA A 119 -28.87 -18.20 24.28
N GLU A 120 -28.48 -16.94 24.07
CA GLU A 120 -29.40 -15.85 23.71
C GLU A 120 -29.64 -15.83 22.19
N LEU A 121 -30.89 -16.05 21.77
CA LEU A 121 -31.34 -16.18 20.37
C LEU A 121 -32.56 -15.29 20.12
N TYR A 122 -33.13 -15.33 18.91
CA TYR A 122 -34.46 -14.77 18.63
C TYR A 122 -35.43 -15.88 18.26
N GLY A 123 -36.54 -16.01 18.99
CA GLY A 123 -37.61 -16.95 18.67
C GLY A 123 -38.78 -16.25 17.99
N ARG A 124 -39.50 -16.98 17.15
CA ARG A 124 -40.79 -16.54 16.61
C ARG A 124 -41.90 -16.86 17.62
N LYS A 125 -42.65 -15.85 18.06
CA LYS A 125 -43.88 -16.00 18.88
C LYS A 125 -44.95 -15.08 18.31
N GLU A 126 -46.15 -15.59 18.05
CA GLU A 126 -47.34 -14.78 17.68
C GLU A 126 -47.06 -13.76 16.55
N ASN A 127 -46.44 -14.22 15.45
CA ASN A 127 -45.96 -13.42 14.31
C ASN A 127 -44.88 -12.35 14.60
N GLY A 128 -44.45 -12.17 15.85
CA GLY A 128 -43.31 -11.36 16.24
C GLY A 128 -41.99 -12.13 16.35
N LEU A 129 -40.88 -11.39 16.43
CA LEU A 129 -39.54 -11.91 16.72
C LEU A 129 -39.04 -11.34 18.05
N PHE A 130 -38.94 -12.21 19.06
CA PHE A 130 -38.60 -11.82 20.43
C PHE A 130 -37.26 -12.43 20.85
N PRO A 131 -36.40 -11.69 21.60
CA PRO A 131 -35.20 -12.27 22.15
C PRO A 131 -35.57 -13.31 23.22
N CYS A 132 -34.89 -14.45 23.19
CA CYS A 132 -35.11 -15.56 24.11
C CYS A 132 -33.78 -16.18 24.56
N LYS A 133 -33.80 -16.90 25.68
CA LYS A 133 -32.65 -17.64 26.21
C LYS A 133 -33.03 -19.09 26.47
N ILE A 134 -32.29 -20.04 25.90
CA ILE A 134 -32.55 -21.47 26.13
C ILE A 134 -32.28 -21.81 27.61
N LEU A 135 -33.28 -22.36 28.30
CA LEU A 135 -33.18 -22.90 29.65
C LEU A 135 -32.83 -24.39 29.65
N LYS A 136 -33.40 -25.16 28.71
CA LYS A 136 -33.27 -26.62 28.65
C LYS A 136 -33.45 -27.13 27.22
N VAL A 137 -32.87 -28.28 26.92
CA VAL A 137 -33.18 -29.07 25.71
C VAL A 137 -34.06 -30.24 26.14
N LEU A 138 -35.14 -30.48 25.41
CA LEU A 138 -36.12 -31.52 25.70
C LEU A 138 -36.18 -32.50 24.52
N GLU A 139 -35.55 -33.67 24.72
CA GLU A 139 -35.48 -34.84 23.84
C GLU A 139 -34.88 -34.63 22.42
N GLU A 140 -33.88 -35.45 22.08
CA GLU A 140 -33.37 -35.59 20.69
C GLU A 140 -34.12 -36.72 19.97
N ALA A 141 -35.36 -36.46 19.53
CA ALA A 141 -35.96 -37.25 18.45
C ALA A 141 -35.25 -36.90 17.12
N PRO A 142 -35.02 -37.86 16.20
CA PRO A 142 -34.09 -37.68 15.08
C PRO A 142 -34.46 -36.58 14.07
N GLU A 143 -35.70 -36.10 14.08
CA GLU A 143 -36.19 -35.08 13.13
C GLU A 143 -36.71 -33.79 13.80
N ARG A 144 -36.93 -33.77 15.13
CA ARG A 144 -37.45 -32.59 15.85
C ARG A 144 -36.84 -32.50 17.25
N ILE A 145 -36.23 -31.35 17.55
CA ILE A 145 -35.68 -31.03 18.87
C ILE A 145 -36.51 -29.90 19.48
N LEU A 146 -37.02 -30.12 20.69
CA LEU A 146 -37.73 -29.10 21.46
C LEU A 146 -36.78 -28.39 22.44
N TYR A 147 -36.95 -27.08 22.55
CA TYR A 147 -36.16 -26.23 23.44
C TYR A 147 -37.09 -25.49 24.40
N GLU A 148 -36.80 -25.56 25.69
CA GLU A 148 -37.43 -24.73 26.70
C GLU A 148 -36.72 -23.37 26.69
N VAL A 149 -37.42 -22.28 26.34
CA VAL A 149 -36.84 -20.95 26.19
C VAL A 149 -37.53 -19.92 27.08
N ALA A 150 -36.74 -19.08 27.73
CA ALA A 150 -37.18 -17.91 28.47
C ALA A 150 -37.23 -16.69 27.53
N TRP A 151 -38.39 -16.08 27.36
CA TRP A 151 -38.55 -14.83 26.60
C TRP A 151 -38.04 -13.64 27.42
N LEU A 152 -37.34 -12.72 26.75
CA LEU A 152 -36.70 -11.56 27.37
C LEU A 152 -37.40 -10.26 26.95
N ASP A 153 -37.62 -9.36 27.89
CA ASP A 153 -37.99 -7.98 27.61
C ASP A 153 -36.81 -7.19 27.02
N LYS A 154 -37.08 -5.99 26.47
CA LYS A 154 -36.12 -4.95 26.10
C LYS A 154 -35.05 -4.71 27.18
N ASN A 155 -35.40 -4.85 28.45
CA ASN A 155 -34.49 -4.71 29.60
C ASN A 155 -33.78 -6.01 30.03
N LYS A 156 -33.77 -7.06 29.19
CA LYS A 156 -33.19 -8.39 29.47
C LYS A 156 -33.77 -9.15 30.68
N LYS A 157 -34.88 -8.69 31.28
CA LYS A 157 -35.61 -9.48 32.28
C LYS A 157 -36.38 -10.62 31.61
N VAL A 158 -36.41 -11.78 32.25
CA VAL A 158 -37.27 -12.91 31.84
C VAL A 158 -38.72 -12.52 32.09
N MET A 159 -39.58 -12.73 31.10
CA MET A 159 -41.04 -12.53 31.23
C MET A 159 -41.81 -13.84 31.40
N GLU A 160 -41.46 -14.86 30.61
CA GLU A 160 -42.22 -16.09 30.45
C GLU A 160 -41.28 -17.20 29.93
N SER A 161 -41.58 -18.47 30.19
CA SER A 161 -40.88 -19.63 29.63
C SER A 161 -41.83 -20.54 28.84
N SER A 162 -41.45 -20.95 27.63
CA SER A 162 -42.24 -21.86 26.80
C SER A 162 -41.38 -22.87 26.03
N SER A 163 -41.96 -24.01 25.65
CA SER A 163 -41.37 -24.96 24.70
C SER A 163 -41.51 -24.46 23.25
N VAL A 164 -40.43 -24.48 22.48
CA VAL A 164 -40.37 -24.00 21.09
C VAL A 164 -39.56 -24.99 20.23
N ASN A 165 -39.96 -25.21 18.97
CA ASN A 165 -39.21 -26.05 18.03
C ASN A 165 -37.90 -25.39 17.62
N GLY A 166 -36.86 -26.20 17.34
CA GLY A 166 -35.59 -25.70 16.80
C GLY A 166 -35.70 -24.89 15.49
N GLU A 167 -36.76 -25.09 14.70
CA GLU A 167 -37.01 -24.37 13.44
C GLU A 167 -37.51 -22.93 13.64
N ASP A 168 -38.20 -22.66 14.76
CA ASP A 168 -38.74 -21.34 15.10
C ASP A 168 -37.70 -20.44 15.83
N LEU A 169 -36.48 -20.96 16.05
CA LEU A 169 -35.38 -20.28 16.74
C LEU A 169 -34.32 -19.77 15.75
N LEU A 170 -34.37 -18.49 15.41
CA LEU A 170 -33.41 -17.82 14.55
C LEU A 170 -32.10 -17.52 15.29
N GLN A 171 -31.12 -18.41 15.15
CA GLN A 171 -29.78 -18.20 15.69
C GLN A 171 -29.03 -17.09 14.95
N ARG A 172 -28.62 -16.04 15.68
CA ARG A 172 -27.62 -15.07 15.23
C ARG A 172 -26.26 -15.76 15.04
N LYS A 173 -25.47 -15.29 14.07
CA LYS A 173 -24.12 -15.80 13.72
C LYS A 173 -23.32 -16.30 14.93
N LEU A 174 -22.72 -17.48 14.81
CA LEU A 174 -21.89 -18.14 15.84
C LEU A 174 -21.00 -17.14 16.61
N PRO A 175 -20.85 -17.30 17.95
CA PRO A 175 -20.14 -16.33 18.80
C PRO A 175 -18.63 -16.25 18.53
N PHE A 176 -18.09 -17.13 17.68
CA PHE A 176 -16.70 -17.15 17.24
C PHE A 176 -16.62 -17.13 15.70
N SER A 177 -15.52 -16.58 15.17
CA SER A 177 -15.30 -16.56 13.71
C SER A 177 -14.75 -17.91 13.19
N ARG A 178 -14.96 -18.19 11.89
CA ARG A 178 -14.33 -19.32 11.18
C ARG A 178 -12.79 -19.32 11.26
N ALA A 179 -12.15 -18.19 11.60
CA ALA A 179 -10.72 -18.11 11.84
C ALA A 179 -10.31 -18.60 13.25
N VAL A 180 -11.14 -18.38 14.27
CA VAL A 180 -10.97 -18.96 15.61
C VAL A 180 -11.16 -20.47 15.54
N LEU A 181 -12.19 -20.96 14.84
CA LEU A 181 -12.43 -22.39 14.68
C LEU A 181 -11.26 -23.11 13.96
N LYS A 182 -10.68 -22.51 12.90
CA LYS A 182 -9.47 -23.02 12.22
C LYS A 182 -8.21 -22.99 13.09
N SER A 183 -8.19 -22.13 14.12
CA SER A 183 -7.14 -22.08 15.14
C SER A 183 -7.34 -23.16 16.20
N PHE A 184 -8.58 -23.35 16.67
CA PHE A 184 -8.98 -24.41 17.61
C PHE A 184 -8.67 -25.82 17.07
N ILE A 185 -9.00 -26.10 15.80
CA ILE A 185 -8.68 -27.38 15.16
C ILE A 185 -7.17 -27.66 15.25
N ARG A 186 -6.32 -26.73 14.79
CA ARG A 186 -4.85 -26.88 14.78
C ARG A 186 -4.20 -26.98 16.15
N GLU A 187 -4.80 -26.40 17.18
CA GLU A 187 -4.28 -26.50 18.54
C GLU A 187 -4.76 -27.77 19.25
N SER A 188 -5.92 -28.30 18.86
CA SER A 188 -6.47 -29.56 19.38
C SER A 188 -5.81 -30.80 18.76
N THR A 189 -5.28 -30.68 17.53
CA THR A 189 -4.74 -31.82 16.75
C THR A 189 -3.22 -31.91 16.72
N CYS A 190 -2.69 -33.12 16.89
CA CYS A 190 -1.28 -33.44 16.68
C CYS A 190 -0.93 -33.58 15.18
N ARG A 191 -1.90 -33.91 14.32
CA ARG A 191 -1.72 -34.15 12.88
C ARG A 191 -2.90 -33.66 12.04
N SER A 192 -2.66 -33.43 10.74
CA SER A 192 -3.58 -32.75 9.81
C SER A 192 -4.08 -33.58 8.62
N ALA A 193 -3.76 -34.87 8.57
CA ALA A 193 -4.24 -35.84 7.58
C ALA A 193 -3.88 -37.28 8.03
N PRO A 194 -4.86 -38.09 8.49
CA PRO A 194 -6.12 -37.64 9.07
C PRO A 194 -5.89 -36.61 10.18
N TRP A 195 -6.92 -35.84 10.52
CA TRP A 195 -6.92 -35.03 11.73
C TRP A 195 -6.98 -35.95 12.95
N VAL A 196 -5.99 -35.85 13.84
CA VAL A 196 -5.90 -36.68 15.05
C VAL A 196 -5.69 -35.76 16.24
N LEU A 197 -6.51 -35.90 17.26
CA LEU A 197 -6.45 -35.12 18.50
C LEU A 197 -5.20 -35.47 19.32
N HIS A 198 -4.78 -34.57 20.20
CA HIS A 198 -3.83 -34.92 21.26
C HIS A 198 -4.46 -35.88 22.27
N ASP A 199 -3.75 -36.96 22.65
CA ASP A 199 -4.22 -38.01 23.57
C ASP A 199 -4.74 -37.44 24.90
N LYS A 200 -4.00 -36.48 25.46
CA LYS A 200 -4.36 -35.75 26.69
C LYS A 200 -5.62 -34.90 26.55
N LEU A 201 -6.14 -34.67 25.35
CA LEU A 201 -7.40 -33.97 25.08
C LEU A 201 -8.51 -34.97 24.78
N ALA A 202 -8.26 -36.00 23.95
CA ALA A 202 -9.21 -37.07 23.67
C ALA A 202 -9.69 -37.77 24.96
N ARG A 203 -8.75 -38.20 25.81
CA ARG A 203 -9.06 -38.84 27.12
C ARG A 203 -9.86 -37.94 28.07
N ARG A 204 -9.68 -36.61 28.01
CA ARG A 204 -10.42 -35.64 28.87
C ARG A 204 -11.85 -35.37 28.40
N HIS A 205 -12.20 -35.73 27.17
CA HIS A 205 -13.54 -35.55 26.61
C HIS A 205 -14.23 -36.88 26.27
N GLY A 206 -13.73 -38.01 26.77
CA GLY A 206 -14.32 -39.35 26.57
C GLY A 206 -14.21 -39.89 25.13
N ILE A 207 -13.37 -39.27 24.29
CA ILE A 207 -13.27 -39.63 22.87
C ILE A 207 -12.38 -40.87 22.72
N SER A 208 -12.93 -41.95 22.17
CA SER A 208 -12.15 -43.15 21.85
C SER A 208 -10.96 -42.82 20.94
N THR A 209 -9.83 -43.48 21.20
CA THR A 209 -8.59 -43.37 20.40
C THR A 209 -8.41 -44.58 19.49
N ASP A 210 -9.45 -45.42 19.36
CA ASP A 210 -9.44 -46.65 18.57
C ASP A 210 -9.72 -46.34 17.10
N LEU A 211 -9.09 -47.07 16.18
CA LEU A 211 -9.28 -46.82 14.74
C LEU A 211 -10.64 -47.33 14.26
N PRO A 212 -11.49 -46.47 13.66
CA PRO A 212 -12.71 -46.91 12.97
C PRO A 212 -12.39 -47.94 11.89
N GLU A 213 -13.22 -48.97 11.75
CA GLU A 213 -12.90 -50.14 10.93
C GLU A 213 -12.72 -49.78 9.45
N GLU A 214 -13.52 -48.82 8.98
CA GLU A 214 -13.47 -48.18 7.66
C GLU A 214 -12.08 -47.61 7.29
N LEU A 215 -11.30 -47.18 8.28
CA LEU A 215 -9.98 -46.56 8.07
C LEU A 215 -8.81 -47.54 8.21
N ARG A 216 -9.03 -48.74 8.78
CA ARG A 216 -7.99 -49.78 8.90
C ARG A 216 -7.44 -50.20 7.53
N SER A 217 -8.26 -50.12 6.49
CA SER A 217 -7.90 -50.40 5.09
C SER A 217 -7.06 -49.30 4.42
N GLN A 218 -6.99 -48.09 4.99
CA GLN A 218 -6.31 -46.93 4.37
C GLN A 218 -5.09 -46.45 5.16
N VAL A 219 -4.94 -46.88 6.42
CA VAL A 219 -4.00 -46.29 7.37
C VAL A 219 -3.43 -47.34 8.31
N PHE A 220 -2.11 -47.35 8.51
CA PHE A 220 -1.41 -48.29 9.42
C PHE A 220 -0.52 -47.55 10.43
N PHE A 221 -0.24 -48.17 11.58
CA PHE A 221 0.72 -47.63 12.55
C PHE A 221 2.16 -48.02 12.18
N LYS A 222 3.08 -47.05 12.25
CA LYS A 222 4.52 -47.28 12.29
C LYS A 222 5.13 -46.41 13.37
N ASP A 223 5.90 -46.99 14.29
CA ASP A 223 6.65 -46.27 15.33
C ASP A 223 5.74 -45.30 16.14
N GLY A 224 4.54 -45.78 16.50
CA GLY A 224 3.50 -45.01 17.19
C GLY A 224 2.72 -43.99 16.32
N GLN A 225 3.06 -43.84 15.04
CA GLN A 225 2.45 -42.85 14.15
C GLN A 225 1.57 -43.45 13.05
N VAL A 226 0.48 -42.75 12.75
CA VAL A 226 -0.59 -43.11 11.81
C VAL A 226 -0.18 -42.77 10.36
N VAL A 227 -0.01 -43.74 9.45
CA VAL A 227 0.53 -43.54 8.08
C VAL A 227 -0.45 -44.01 7.00
N CYS A 228 -0.80 -43.12 6.06
CA CYS A 228 -1.83 -43.36 5.05
C CYS A 228 -1.26 -43.79 3.68
N TYR A 229 -1.99 -44.64 2.95
CA TYR A 229 -1.66 -44.98 1.56
C TYR A 229 -1.89 -43.79 0.60
N LYS A 230 -0.82 -43.28 -0.02
CA LYS A 230 -0.91 -42.26 -1.09
C LYS A 230 -1.26 -42.90 -2.45
N LYS A 231 -2.53 -43.19 -2.70
CA LYS A 231 -3.00 -43.62 -4.03
C LYS A 231 -3.07 -42.42 -4.98
N ARG A 232 -2.11 -42.29 -5.90
CA ARG A 232 -2.17 -41.32 -7.03
C ARG A 232 -3.41 -41.64 -7.86
N ARG A 233 -4.38 -40.72 -7.96
CA ARG A 233 -5.39 -40.77 -9.03
C ARG A 233 -4.73 -40.33 -10.33
N LYS A 234 -4.55 -41.27 -11.25
CA LYS A 234 -4.42 -41.02 -12.69
C LYS A 234 -5.75 -41.49 -13.30
N ASN A 235 -6.33 -40.74 -14.23
CA ASN A 235 -7.59 -41.15 -14.85
C ASN A 235 -7.36 -42.39 -15.71
N GLU A 236 -8.21 -43.40 -15.55
CA GLU A 236 -8.25 -44.61 -16.37
C GLU A 236 -9.54 -44.59 -17.20
N GLU A 237 -9.46 -44.02 -18.40
CA GLU A 237 -10.51 -44.20 -19.41
C GLU A 237 -9.92 -44.02 -20.82
N ASP A 238 -8.95 -44.87 -21.19
CA ASP A 238 -8.94 -45.40 -22.55
C ASP A 238 -8.26 -46.78 -22.70
N ARG A 239 -9.06 -47.66 -23.29
CA ARG A 239 -8.88 -48.98 -23.96
C ARG A 239 -7.58 -49.79 -23.83
N LYS A 240 -7.77 -51.09 -23.58
CA LYS A 240 -6.79 -52.19 -23.73
C LYS A 240 -6.50 -52.51 -25.21
N SER A 241 -5.23 -52.74 -25.55
CA SER A 241 -4.77 -53.77 -26.50
C SER A 241 -3.24 -53.92 -26.46
N GLY A 242 -2.71 -55.09 -26.86
CA GLY A 242 -1.27 -55.29 -27.14
C GLY A 242 -0.41 -55.90 -26.04
N MET A 243 -0.08 -57.19 -26.18
CA MET A 243 1.22 -57.76 -25.75
C MET A 243 2.34 -57.21 -26.70
N GLU A 244 3.65 -57.29 -26.44
CA GLU A 244 4.39 -58.37 -25.77
C GLU A 244 5.81 -57.96 -25.25
N MET A 245 6.45 -58.92 -24.57
CA MET A 245 7.77 -59.01 -23.90
C MET A 245 9.01 -58.26 -24.43
N LYS A 246 9.77 -57.65 -23.48
CA LYS A 246 11.24 -57.79 -23.20
C LYS A 246 11.56 -57.00 -21.90
N LYS A 247 12.15 -57.56 -20.83
CA LYS A 247 13.56 -57.99 -20.61
C LYS A 247 14.59 -56.89 -20.97
N GLU A 248 15.53 -56.46 -20.12
CA GLU A 248 15.93 -56.76 -18.72
C GLU A 248 16.83 -55.58 -18.22
N SER A 249 17.43 -55.42 -17.02
CA SER A 249 17.79 -56.26 -15.85
C SER A 249 17.99 -55.36 -14.58
N GLY A 250 18.47 -55.91 -13.44
CA GLY A 250 18.97 -55.18 -12.24
C GLY A 250 17.87 -54.70 -11.27
N GLU A 251 17.64 -55.21 -10.06
CA GLU A 251 18.53 -55.48 -8.91
C GLU A 251 19.26 -54.23 -8.34
N ASN A 252 19.36 -54.00 -7.02
CA ASN A 252 19.14 -54.92 -5.88
C ASN A 252 18.52 -54.23 -4.62
N LYS A 253 18.16 -55.01 -3.58
CA LYS A 253 17.53 -54.56 -2.32
C LYS A 253 18.50 -54.47 -1.13
N ARG A 254 18.44 -53.32 -0.43
CA ARG A 254 18.52 -53.14 1.04
C ARG A 254 19.20 -54.23 1.92
N ARG A 255 20.31 -53.86 2.57
CA ARG A 255 20.62 -54.10 4.01
C ARG A 255 21.21 -52.75 4.53
N ARG A 256 20.90 -52.19 5.72
CA ARG A 256 21.12 -52.66 7.11
C ARG A 256 22.60 -53.04 7.34
N PHE A 257 23.31 -52.58 8.38
CA PHE A 257 22.85 -52.12 9.71
C PHE A 257 23.63 -50.88 10.24
N ASP A 258 23.47 -50.58 11.53
CA ASP A 258 24.05 -49.48 12.32
C ASP A 258 25.56 -49.65 12.64
N GLY A 259 26.26 -48.59 13.07
CA GLY A 259 27.66 -48.68 13.55
C GLY A 259 28.49 -47.39 13.55
N THR A 260 28.84 -46.89 14.74
CA THR A 260 29.76 -45.75 15.00
C THR A 260 31.24 -46.09 14.77
N VAL A 261 32.03 -45.15 14.22
CA VAL A 261 33.43 -44.85 14.64
C VAL A 261 33.97 -43.62 13.88
N MET A 262 34.84 -42.82 14.52
CA MET A 262 35.50 -41.66 13.89
C MET A 262 36.58 -42.09 12.88
N LYS A 263 36.67 -41.40 11.74
CA LYS A 263 37.97 -41.13 11.10
C LYS A 263 37.94 -39.87 10.23
N THR A 264 39.04 -39.13 10.27
CA THR A 264 39.24 -37.87 9.55
C THR A 264 39.42 -38.08 8.04
N LYS A 265 38.70 -37.29 7.25
CA LYS A 265 39.16 -36.77 5.95
C LYS A 265 38.64 -35.35 5.76
N LYS A 266 39.48 -34.48 5.20
CA LYS A 266 39.06 -33.27 4.49
C LYS A 266 38.79 -33.67 3.04
N GLU A 267 37.81 -33.06 2.40
CA GLU A 267 37.83 -32.56 1.01
C GLU A 267 36.48 -31.88 0.72
N ASP A 268 36.40 -31.08 -0.35
CA ASP A 268 35.41 -30.02 -0.50
C ASP A 268 33.95 -30.48 -0.55
N ASP A 269 33.10 -29.77 0.21
CA ASP A 269 31.65 -29.78 0.06
C ASP A 269 31.15 -28.33 0.18
N GLN A 270 31.23 -27.58 -0.94
CA GLN A 270 30.68 -26.22 -1.00
C GLN A 270 29.14 -26.30 -0.88
N PRO A 271 28.51 -25.59 0.07
CA PRO A 271 27.07 -25.69 0.25
C PRO A 271 26.33 -25.11 -0.95
N VAL A 272 25.60 -25.96 -1.67
CA VAL A 272 24.75 -25.56 -2.80
C VAL A 272 23.68 -24.58 -2.31
N GLU A 273 23.86 -23.29 -2.63
CA GLU A 273 22.97 -22.23 -2.16
C GLU A 273 21.55 -22.40 -2.72
N GLU A 274 20.53 -22.28 -1.85
CA GLU A 274 19.14 -22.20 -2.32
C GLU A 274 18.97 -20.93 -3.17
N PRO A 275 18.46 -21.02 -4.42
CA PRO A 275 18.47 -19.89 -5.35
C PRO A 275 17.71 -18.68 -4.80
N ILE A 276 18.47 -17.59 -4.57
CA ILE A 276 17.99 -16.37 -3.92
C ILE A 276 16.85 -15.75 -4.74
N LYS A 277 15.66 -15.70 -4.12
CA LYS A 277 14.47 -15.18 -4.79
C LYS A 277 14.31 -13.69 -4.56
N TYR A 278 14.72 -12.90 -5.54
CA TYR A 278 14.54 -11.45 -5.56
C TYR A 278 13.05 -11.04 -5.62
N PRO A 279 12.67 -9.89 -5.00
CA PRO A 279 13.54 -8.99 -4.25
C PRO A 279 13.91 -9.56 -2.88
N ILE A 280 14.97 -9.01 -2.27
CA ILE A 280 15.34 -9.26 -0.87
C ILE A 280 15.60 -7.91 -0.16
N ASP A 281 15.92 -7.94 1.13
CA ASP A 281 16.37 -6.72 1.82
C ASP A 281 17.63 -6.19 1.13
N ASP A 282 17.64 -4.90 0.83
CA ASP A 282 18.66 -4.19 0.05
C ASP A 282 20.08 -4.32 0.67
N LEU A 283 20.16 -4.51 2.00
CA LEU A 283 21.43 -4.77 2.72
C LEU A 283 21.91 -6.22 2.66
N LEU A 284 21.08 -7.14 2.12
CA LEU A 284 21.41 -8.55 1.90
C LEU A 284 21.67 -8.85 0.41
N VAL A 285 21.59 -7.84 -0.47
CA VAL A 285 21.91 -7.98 -1.90
C VAL A 285 23.43 -8.04 -2.06
N GLN A 286 23.94 -9.23 -2.40
CA GLN A 286 25.32 -9.39 -2.85
C GLN A 286 25.43 -9.10 -4.37
N PRO A 287 26.56 -8.52 -4.83
CA PRO A 287 26.85 -8.41 -6.26
C PRO A 287 26.95 -9.81 -6.90
N GLY A 288 26.21 -10.03 -7.98
CA GLY A 288 26.30 -11.24 -8.80
C GLY A 288 26.90 -10.96 -10.17
N PRO A 289 27.40 -11.99 -10.88
CA PRO A 289 28.01 -11.82 -12.21
C PRO A 289 27.01 -11.32 -13.29
N ASP A 290 25.71 -11.56 -13.08
CA ASP A 290 24.63 -11.09 -13.98
C ASP A 290 24.09 -9.69 -13.62
N ASP A 291 24.70 -8.96 -12.67
CA ASP A 291 24.26 -7.59 -12.36
C ASP A 291 24.64 -6.60 -13.48
N PRO A 292 23.78 -5.60 -13.77
CA PRO A 292 24.16 -4.51 -14.65
C PRO A 292 25.30 -3.69 -14.02
N VAL A 293 26.12 -3.07 -14.86
CA VAL A 293 27.12 -2.09 -14.40
C VAL A 293 26.39 -0.90 -13.79
N PHE A 294 26.32 -0.87 -12.46
CA PHE A 294 25.80 0.27 -11.71
C PHE A 294 26.75 1.46 -11.87
N THR A 295 26.20 2.65 -12.07
CA THR A 295 26.97 3.89 -11.94
C THR A 295 27.25 4.17 -10.46
N ASP A 296 28.35 4.86 -10.17
CA ASP A 296 28.62 5.37 -8.84
C ASP A 296 27.46 6.22 -8.32
N HIS A 297 27.21 6.14 -7.01
CA HIS A 297 26.16 6.93 -6.37
C HIS A 297 26.59 8.41 -6.34
N PRO A 298 25.81 9.33 -6.95
CA PRO A 298 26.22 10.73 -7.04
C PRO A 298 26.18 11.41 -5.67
N SER A 299 27.22 12.16 -5.34
CA SER A 299 27.24 13.00 -4.14
C SER A 299 26.23 14.14 -4.26
N PRO A 300 25.25 14.28 -3.34
CA PRO A 300 24.28 15.37 -3.38
C PRO A 300 24.92 16.71 -2.99
N SER A 301 24.51 17.79 -3.66
CA SER A 301 24.89 19.15 -3.29
C SER A 301 24.30 19.54 -1.93
N ARG A 302 25.05 20.34 -1.15
CA ARG A 302 24.71 20.75 0.23
C ARG A 302 24.84 22.26 0.46
N ASP A 303 24.85 23.03 -0.61
CA ASP A 303 25.03 24.49 -0.71
C ASP A 303 23.76 25.27 -0.30
N PHE A 304 23.25 24.99 0.89
CA PHE A 304 22.19 25.78 1.52
C PHE A 304 22.76 27.05 2.14
N ASN A 305 22.01 28.15 2.07
CA ASN A 305 22.33 29.41 2.74
C ASN A 305 21.90 29.40 4.23
N VAL A 306 21.04 28.45 4.63
CA VAL A 306 20.69 28.19 6.05
C VAL A 306 21.57 27.09 6.67
N PRO A 307 21.71 27.06 8.01
CA PRO A 307 22.29 25.92 8.73
C PRO A 307 21.61 24.58 8.40
N MET A 308 22.37 23.49 8.40
CA MET A 308 21.90 22.16 7.93
C MET A 308 20.70 21.62 8.75
N ASP A 309 20.72 21.85 10.06
CA ASP A 309 19.63 21.58 11.00
C ASP A 309 18.33 22.34 10.66
N CYS A 310 18.45 23.52 10.05
CA CYS A 310 17.33 24.34 9.65
C CYS A 310 16.70 23.92 8.31
N VAL A 311 17.42 23.16 7.45
CA VAL A 311 16.97 22.81 6.09
C VAL A 311 15.65 22.05 6.08
N GLY A 312 15.45 21.10 7.00
CA GLY A 312 14.17 20.38 7.11
C GLY A 312 12.99 21.29 7.46
N ASN A 313 13.20 22.27 8.35
CA ASN A 313 12.18 23.27 8.69
C ASN A 313 11.92 24.24 7.51
N LEU A 314 12.99 24.68 6.82
CA LEU A 314 12.91 25.52 5.62
C LEU A 314 12.04 24.86 4.53
N LEU A 315 12.35 23.62 4.17
CA LEU A 315 11.64 22.87 3.14
C LEU A 315 10.18 22.62 3.51
N MET A 316 9.90 22.31 4.78
CA MET A 316 8.52 22.09 5.27
C MET A 316 7.68 23.37 5.18
N VAL A 317 8.16 24.49 5.72
CA VAL A 317 7.44 25.77 5.66
C VAL A 317 7.29 26.24 4.21
N TRP A 318 8.34 26.14 3.39
CA TRP A 318 8.29 26.56 1.99
C TRP A 318 7.33 25.69 1.16
N ASP A 319 7.31 24.36 1.35
CA ASP A 319 6.36 23.48 0.65
C ASP A 319 4.92 23.72 1.11
N PHE A 320 4.69 24.02 2.40
CA PHE A 320 3.37 24.42 2.89
C PHE A 320 2.90 25.73 2.23
N CYS A 321 3.69 26.80 2.35
CA CYS A 321 3.36 28.10 1.75
C CYS A 321 3.24 28.04 0.22
N SER A 322 3.98 27.15 -0.43
CA SER A 322 3.88 26.88 -1.87
C SER A 322 2.63 26.07 -2.24
N SER A 323 2.36 24.97 -1.54
CA SER A 323 1.26 24.06 -1.87
C SER A 323 -0.11 24.68 -1.59
N PHE A 324 -0.24 25.38 -0.48
CA PHE A 324 -1.48 26.06 -0.06
C PHE A 324 -1.49 27.56 -0.40
N SER A 325 -0.63 28.00 -1.34
CA SER A 325 -0.43 29.43 -1.63
C SER A 325 -1.73 30.16 -2.02
N GLY A 326 -2.66 29.48 -2.70
CA GLY A 326 -3.99 30.04 -3.02
C GLY A 326 -4.88 30.26 -1.79
N LEU A 327 -4.92 29.31 -0.84
CA LEU A 327 -5.67 29.44 0.41
C LEU A 327 -5.09 30.56 1.28
N LEU A 328 -3.76 30.64 1.35
CA LEU A 328 -3.02 31.67 2.09
C LEU A 328 -3.03 33.05 1.41
N HIS A 329 -3.52 33.14 0.16
CA HIS A 329 -3.46 34.34 -0.68
C HIS A 329 -2.01 34.88 -0.81
N LEU A 330 -1.06 33.97 -1.08
CA LEU A 330 0.36 34.25 -1.29
C LEU A 330 0.75 33.97 -2.75
N TRP A 331 1.15 35.02 -3.46
CA TRP A 331 1.74 34.92 -4.79
C TRP A 331 2.96 33.98 -4.80
N PRO A 332 3.19 33.15 -5.84
CA PRO A 332 4.32 32.22 -5.88
C PRO A 332 5.72 32.88 -5.79
N PHE A 333 6.61 32.26 -5.05
CA PHE A 333 8.03 32.62 -4.87
C PHE A 333 8.94 31.38 -4.95
N SER A 334 10.23 31.54 -5.27
CA SER A 334 11.18 30.42 -5.34
C SER A 334 11.68 30.00 -3.95
N LEU A 335 12.30 28.81 -3.85
CA LEU A 335 12.95 28.38 -2.60
C LEU A 335 14.17 29.27 -2.31
N GLU A 336 14.90 29.69 -3.34
CA GLU A 336 16.03 30.64 -3.22
C GLU A 336 15.57 31.98 -2.65
N ASP A 337 14.45 32.54 -3.15
CA ASP A 337 13.93 33.81 -2.65
C ASP A 337 13.58 33.72 -1.16
N PHE A 338 13.00 32.58 -0.73
CA PHE A 338 12.59 32.35 0.65
C PHE A 338 13.78 32.15 1.59
N GLU A 339 14.76 31.35 1.17
CA GLU A 339 15.99 31.10 1.92
C GLU A 339 16.81 32.38 2.10
N ASN A 340 17.02 33.15 1.02
CA ASN A 340 17.67 34.45 1.10
C ASN A 340 16.91 35.44 1.99
N ALA A 341 15.57 35.40 1.97
CA ALA A 341 14.76 36.24 2.85
C ALA A 341 14.90 35.88 4.34
N ILE A 342 15.09 34.61 4.68
CA ILE A 342 15.37 34.15 6.07
C ILE A 342 16.76 34.58 6.52
N CYS A 343 17.78 34.39 5.67
CA CYS A 343 19.16 34.77 5.99
C CYS A 343 19.40 36.30 5.95
N HIS A 344 18.44 37.09 5.44
CA HIS A 344 18.51 38.54 5.45
C HIS A 344 18.53 39.13 6.87
N LYS A 345 19.46 40.04 7.13
CA LYS A 345 19.64 40.72 8.42
C LYS A 345 19.15 42.17 8.42
N ASP A 346 19.24 42.85 7.29
CA ASP A 346 19.02 44.30 7.15
C ASP A 346 17.53 44.65 7.07
N GLY A 347 16.78 44.31 8.13
CA GLY A 347 15.33 44.44 8.20
C GLY A 347 14.57 43.28 7.55
N SER A 348 13.24 43.32 7.67
CA SER A 348 12.33 42.22 7.33
C SER A 348 11.88 42.28 5.86
N PRO A 349 12.22 41.29 5.01
CA PRO A 349 11.78 41.27 3.61
C PRO A 349 10.26 41.14 3.49
N VAL A 350 9.66 41.80 2.50
CA VAL A 350 8.21 41.78 2.24
C VAL A 350 7.65 40.36 2.13
N LEU A 351 8.44 39.44 1.57
CA LEU A 351 8.12 38.00 1.51
C LEU A 351 7.83 37.42 2.90
N LEU A 352 8.70 37.61 3.88
CA LEU A 352 8.48 37.07 5.24
C LEU A 352 7.30 37.77 5.93
N VAL A 353 7.16 39.08 5.75
CA VAL A 353 6.06 39.85 6.35
C VAL A 353 4.70 39.36 5.84
N GLU A 354 4.56 39.14 4.53
CA GLU A 354 3.33 38.57 3.98
C GLU A 354 3.13 37.10 4.35
N SER A 355 4.19 36.27 4.42
CA SER A 355 4.06 34.88 4.86
C SER A 355 3.52 34.77 6.29
N HIS A 356 4.09 35.52 7.25
CA HIS A 356 3.55 35.58 8.62
C HIS A 356 2.14 36.15 8.63
N SER A 357 1.91 37.25 7.91
CA SER A 357 0.58 37.88 7.85
C SER A 357 -0.47 36.95 7.24
N ALA A 358 -0.14 36.09 6.28
CA ALA A 358 -1.05 35.13 5.68
C ALA A 358 -1.48 34.03 6.66
N LEU A 359 -0.51 33.43 7.36
CA LEU A 359 -0.77 32.42 8.39
C LEU A 359 -1.62 33.00 9.53
N LEU A 360 -1.23 34.17 10.05
CA LEU A 360 -1.98 34.88 11.09
C LEU A 360 -3.37 35.34 10.62
N ARG A 361 -3.55 35.78 9.36
CA ARG A 361 -4.87 36.11 8.78
C ARG A 361 -5.78 34.87 8.68
N LEU A 362 -5.23 33.67 8.54
CA LEU A 362 -6.01 32.43 8.54
C LEU A 362 -6.42 32.03 9.96
N LEU A 363 -5.50 32.09 10.93
CA LEU A 363 -5.79 31.84 12.35
C LEU A 363 -6.79 32.85 12.96
N ILE A 364 -6.85 34.08 12.45
CA ILE A 364 -7.87 35.08 12.84
C ILE A 364 -9.26 34.77 12.27
N LYS A 365 -9.34 34.07 11.13
CA LYS A 365 -10.63 33.67 10.52
C LYS A 365 -11.24 32.43 11.16
N ASP A 366 -10.44 31.62 11.84
CA ASP A 366 -10.80 30.30 12.38
C ASP A 366 -11.70 30.38 13.63
N ASP A 367 -11.98 31.58 14.14
CA ASP A 367 -12.69 31.88 15.41
C ASP A 367 -12.14 31.19 16.69
N GLY A 368 -11.05 30.43 16.59
CA GLY A 368 -10.41 29.67 17.67
C GLY A 368 -9.58 30.49 18.67
N GLU A 369 -8.73 29.80 19.44
CA GLU A 369 -8.00 30.37 20.58
C GLU A 369 -7.20 31.63 20.24
N TYR A 370 -6.63 31.70 19.03
CA TYR A 370 -5.86 32.86 18.59
C TYR A 370 -6.73 34.11 18.38
N LEU A 371 -7.94 33.97 17.82
CA LEU A 371 -8.87 35.10 17.74
C LEU A 371 -9.24 35.58 19.14
N LEU A 372 -9.53 34.67 20.07
CA LEU A 372 -9.83 35.00 21.46
C LEU A 372 -8.66 35.72 22.15
N ALA A 373 -7.41 35.34 21.86
CA ALA A 373 -6.21 36.02 22.37
C ALA A 373 -6.06 37.45 21.82
N VAL A 374 -6.35 37.66 20.53
CA VAL A 374 -6.31 38.97 19.86
C VAL A 374 -7.46 39.88 20.31
N GLN A 375 -8.68 39.33 20.48
CA GLN A 375 -9.86 40.04 20.98
C GLN A 375 -9.67 40.50 22.43
N LYS A 376 -9.10 39.66 23.32
CA LYS A 376 -8.76 40.04 24.71
C LYS A 376 -7.78 41.23 24.81
N ARG A 377 -7.13 41.59 23.70
CA ARG A 377 -6.19 42.73 23.57
C ARG A 377 -6.80 43.92 22.81
N ASN A 378 -8.11 43.89 22.52
CA ASN A 378 -8.88 44.94 21.84
C ASN A 378 -8.29 45.39 20.48
N ARG A 379 -7.60 44.49 19.77
CA ARG A 379 -7.00 44.82 18.46
C ARG A 379 -8.03 44.80 17.33
N LYS A 380 -7.83 45.68 16.35
CA LYS A 380 -8.57 45.65 15.07
C LYS A 380 -8.16 44.41 14.28
N LEU A 381 -9.07 43.70 13.63
CA LEU A 381 -8.77 42.44 12.91
C LEU A 381 -8.10 42.64 11.53
N LYS A 382 -7.20 43.63 11.38
CA LYS A 382 -6.54 43.98 10.11
C LYS A 382 -5.02 44.02 10.25
N ILE A 383 -4.37 42.95 9.79
CA ILE A 383 -2.91 42.84 9.70
C ILE A 383 -2.39 43.63 8.49
N THR A 384 -1.34 44.42 8.72
CA THR A 384 -0.67 45.30 7.77
C THR A 384 0.85 45.15 7.86
N MET A 385 1.57 45.73 6.90
CA MET A 385 3.04 45.75 6.88
C MET A 385 3.70 46.38 8.11
N ILE A 386 2.95 47.15 8.92
CA ILE A 386 3.46 47.88 10.08
C ILE A 386 3.18 47.12 11.39
N ASN A 387 1.96 46.61 11.58
CA ASN A 387 1.51 46.02 12.85
C ASN A 387 1.60 44.48 12.94
N TRP A 388 2.04 43.77 11.89
CA TRP A 388 2.18 42.30 11.89
C TRP A 388 3.05 41.75 13.02
N THR A 389 4.09 42.48 13.44
CA THR A 389 4.97 42.12 14.57
C THR A 389 4.21 42.05 15.90
N GLU A 390 3.15 42.83 16.06
CA GLU A 390 2.33 42.87 17.27
C GLU A 390 1.46 41.61 17.39
N TYR A 391 0.78 41.22 16.30
CA TYR A 391 0.04 39.96 16.20
C TYR A 391 0.96 38.75 16.39
N LEU A 392 2.19 38.83 15.85
CA LEU A 392 3.18 37.79 16.04
C LEU A 392 3.63 37.67 17.51
N CYS A 393 3.78 38.78 18.23
CA CYS A 393 4.07 38.74 19.66
C CYS A 393 2.89 38.19 20.47
N ASP A 394 1.65 38.56 20.14
CA ASP A 394 0.46 37.98 20.77
C ASP A 394 0.38 36.45 20.55
N PHE A 395 0.76 35.97 19.36
CA PHE A 395 0.83 34.54 19.05
C PHE A 395 1.89 33.82 19.89
N LEU A 396 3.10 34.38 20.00
CA LEU A 396 4.17 33.80 20.82
C LEU A 396 3.86 33.84 22.33
N GLU A 397 3.08 34.82 22.78
CA GLU A 397 2.55 34.87 24.16
C GLU A 397 1.42 33.86 24.41
N MET A 398 0.70 33.44 23.35
CA MET A 398 -0.32 32.41 23.42
C MET A 398 0.30 31.00 23.46
N THR A 399 1.26 30.70 22.57
CA THR A 399 1.88 29.36 22.46
C THR A 399 2.83 29.03 23.61
N LYS A 400 3.36 30.06 24.32
CA LYS A 400 4.19 29.93 25.53
C LYS A 400 5.46 29.07 25.36
N LEU A 401 5.94 28.86 24.13
CA LEU A 401 7.15 28.11 23.85
C LEU A 401 8.38 28.91 24.32
N PRO A 402 9.10 28.49 25.38
CA PRO A 402 10.06 29.34 26.08
C PRO A 402 11.20 29.81 25.17
N GLU A 403 11.66 28.95 24.26
CA GLU A 403 12.66 29.28 23.24
C GLU A 403 12.22 30.48 22.38
N LEU A 404 11.01 30.44 21.85
CA LEU A 404 10.47 31.49 20.96
C LEU A 404 10.04 32.75 21.74
N CYS A 405 9.64 32.61 23.01
CA CYS A 405 9.32 33.75 23.86
C CYS A 405 10.52 34.68 24.07
N THR A 406 11.76 34.17 24.05
CA THR A 406 12.97 35.03 24.11
C THR A 406 13.03 36.03 22.94
N CYS A 407 12.60 35.61 21.75
CA CYS A 407 12.65 36.40 20.52
C CYS A 407 11.65 37.57 20.53
N MET A 408 10.60 37.52 21.37
CA MET A 408 9.60 38.58 21.47
C MET A 408 10.23 39.95 21.81
N ALA A 409 11.27 40.00 22.65
CA ALA A 409 11.91 41.26 23.03
C ALA A 409 12.58 41.97 21.84
N THR A 410 13.17 41.21 20.91
CA THR A 410 13.73 41.72 19.66
C THR A 410 12.67 42.03 18.61
N ILE A 411 11.59 41.25 18.54
CA ILE A 411 10.46 41.48 17.61
C ILE A 411 9.70 42.76 17.98
N LYS A 412 9.41 42.99 19.27
CA LYS A 412 8.76 44.23 19.76
C LYS A 412 9.58 45.50 19.50
N ARG A 413 10.90 45.37 19.34
CA ARG A 413 11.81 46.47 18.94
C ARG A 413 11.91 46.64 17.41
N GLY A 414 11.16 45.88 16.61
CA GLY A 414 11.18 45.91 15.15
C GLY A 414 12.35 45.14 14.51
N HIS A 415 13.25 44.55 15.31
CA HIS A 415 14.49 43.93 14.83
C HIS A 415 14.33 42.45 14.39
N TYR A 416 13.18 42.08 13.82
CA TYR A 416 12.94 40.69 13.36
C TYR A 416 14.01 40.20 12.36
N GLY A 417 14.55 41.10 11.51
CA GLY A 417 15.67 40.78 10.62
C GLY A 417 16.92 40.27 11.33
N LEU A 418 17.20 40.73 12.57
CA LEU A 418 18.38 40.33 13.35
C LEU A 418 18.24 38.95 14.02
N LEU A 419 17.06 38.33 13.98
CA LEU A 419 16.89 36.94 14.43
C LEU A 419 17.71 35.98 13.56
N ASP A 420 18.15 34.88 14.15
CA ASP A 420 18.81 33.80 13.44
C ASP A 420 17.83 33.00 12.56
N ALA A 421 18.37 32.15 11.68
CA ALA A 421 17.55 31.30 10.82
C ALA A 421 16.69 30.32 11.64
N HIS A 422 17.22 29.82 12.77
CA HIS A 422 16.55 28.85 13.62
C HIS A 422 15.30 29.43 14.28
N ALA A 423 15.35 30.62 14.91
CA ALA A 423 14.16 31.25 15.47
C ALA A 423 13.16 31.67 14.38
N LYS A 424 13.62 32.26 13.27
CA LYS A 424 12.75 32.63 12.14
C LYS A 424 11.95 31.43 11.62
N LEU A 425 12.61 30.29 11.44
CA LEU A 425 11.97 29.04 10.98
C LEU A 425 11.17 28.34 12.07
N GLY A 426 11.58 28.40 13.34
CA GLY A 426 10.82 27.87 14.48
C GLY A 426 9.48 28.58 14.67
N ILE A 427 9.46 29.91 14.56
CA ILE A 427 8.25 30.73 14.57
C ILE A 427 7.33 30.37 13.39
N LEU A 428 7.87 30.26 12.18
CA LEU A 428 7.09 29.89 11.00
C LEU A 428 6.59 28.45 11.05
N ARG A 429 7.36 27.50 11.59
CA ARG A 429 6.93 26.11 11.83
C ARG A 429 5.74 26.07 12.76
N GLU A 430 5.80 26.79 13.88
CA GLU A 430 4.71 26.83 14.85
C GLU A 430 3.44 27.46 14.25
N LEU A 431 3.58 28.55 13.48
CA LEU A 431 2.45 29.13 12.73
C LEU A 431 1.83 28.14 11.72
N VAL A 432 2.65 27.33 11.05
CA VAL A 432 2.15 26.29 10.14
C VAL A 432 1.47 25.16 10.90
N ASP A 433 2.00 24.70 12.03
CA ASP A 433 1.37 23.63 12.82
C ASP A 433 0.01 24.06 13.40
N GLN A 434 -0.07 25.25 13.98
CA GLN A 434 -1.34 25.83 14.44
C GLN A 434 -2.33 26.02 13.28
N VAL A 435 -1.87 26.35 12.07
CA VAL A 435 -2.73 26.40 10.87
C VAL A 435 -3.17 25.00 10.42
N LEU A 436 -2.34 23.96 10.56
CA LEU A 436 -2.76 22.57 10.31
C LEU A 436 -3.79 22.07 11.34
N GLN A 437 -3.78 22.65 12.55
CA GLN A 437 -4.76 22.42 13.61
C GLN A 437 -6.03 23.28 13.50
N ALA A 438 -6.08 24.27 12.60
CA ALA A 438 -7.23 25.15 12.36
C ALA A 438 -8.39 24.40 11.67
N ASP A 439 -9.64 24.64 12.07
CA ASP A 439 -10.81 23.92 11.53
C ASP A 439 -11.15 24.34 10.09
N ILE A 440 -11.05 25.63 9.75
CA ILE A 440 -11.17 26.12 8.37
C ILE A 440 -10.12 25.48 7.45
N PHE A 441 -8.92 25.20 7.97
CA PHE A 441 -7.90 24.51 7.17
C PHE A 441 -8.28 23.03 6.96
N LYS A 442 -8.79 22.34 7.98
CA LYS A 442 -9.26 20.94 7.87
C LYS A 442 -10.41 20.82 6.87
N GLU A 443 -11.43 21.69 6.94
CA GLU A 443 -12.54 21.71 5.98
C GLU A 443 -12.05 21.87 4.55
N LYS A 444 -11.12 22.82 4.30
CA LYS A 444 -10.54 23.01 2.97
C LYS A 444 -9.58 21.91 2.54
N LEU A 445 -8.97 21.19 3.46
CA LEU A 445 -8.19 19.99 3.16
C LEU A 445 -9.12 18.82 2.78
N ASP A 446 -10.25 18.66 3.48
CA ASP A 446 -11.25 17.62 3.21
C ASP A 446 -11.99 17.85 1.88
N GLU A 447 -12.33 19.09 1.53
CA GLU A 447 -12.81 19.45 0.17
C GLU A 447 -11.81 19.01 -0.92
N VAL A 448 -10.51 19.23 -0.71
CA VAL A 448 -9.46 18.85 -1.66
C VAL A 448 -9.22 17.33 -1.68
N ILE A 449 -9.41 16.65 -0.54
CA ILE A 449 -9.40 15.19 -0.43
C ILE A 449 -10.58 14.60 -1.22
N GLU A 450 -11.79 15.11 -1.05
CA GLU A 450 -13.00 14.62 -1.73
C GLU A 450 -12.89 14.78 -3.25
N GLN A 451 -12.60 15.97 -3.76
CA GLN A 451 -12.38 16.20 -5.20
C GLN A 451 -11.32 15.25 -5.80
N ARG A 452 -10.28 14.91 -5.03
CA ARG A 452 -9.24 13.98 -5.46
C ARG A 452 -9.70 12.52 -5.40
N GLN A 453 -10.61 12.17 -4.49
CA GLN A 453 -11.28 10.87 -4.47
C GLN A 453 -12.25 10.73 -5.66
N GLU A 454 -12.99 11.78 -6.03
CA GLU A 454 -13.85 11.84 -7.21
C GLU A 454 -13.08 11.68 -8.52
N LEU A 455 -11.96 12.40 -8.70
CA LEU A 455 -11.05 12.20 -9.84
C LEU A 455 -10.43 10.80 -9.84
N GLY A 456 -10.18 10.24 -8.65
CA GLY A 456 -9.81 8.84 -8.49
C GLY A 456 -10.93 7.86 -8.89
N ALA A 457 -12.19 8.21 -8.64
CA ALA A 457 -13.36 7.40 -8.92
C ALA A 457 -13.74 7.42 -10.40
N THR A 458 -13.82 8.60 -11.02
CA THR A 458 -14.07 8.76 -12.47
C THR A 458 -13.03 8.01 -13.30
N ARG A 459 -11.73 8.20 -13.02
CA ARG A 459 -10.64 7.44 -13.68
C ARG A 459 -10.78 5.91 -13.51
N ARG A 460 -11.29 5.43 -12.36
CA ARG A 460 -11.58 3.99 -12.16
C ARG A 460 -12.83 3.55 -12.94
N GLY A 461 -13.86 4.39 -13.01
CA GLY A 461 -15.08 4.16 -13.78
C GLY A 461 -14.78 4.01 -15.26
N GLU A 462 -14.06 4.95 -15.86
CA GLU A 462 -13.65 4.89 -17.28
C GLU A 462 -12.79 3.66 -17.59
N ALA A 463 -11.87 3.28 -16.68
CA ALA A 463 -11.07 2.08 -16.84
C ALA A 463 -11.92 0.78 -16.77
N LEU A 464 -12.99 0.77 -15.97
CA LEU A 464 -13.95 -0.34 -15.91
C LEU A 464 -14.87 -0.36 -17.14
N GLU A 465 -15.28 0.80 -17.65
CA GLU A 465 -16.07 0.94 -18.86
C GLU A 465 -15.27 0.53 -20.11
N GLU A 466 -14.01 0.94 -20.23
CA GLU A 466 -13.12 0.46 -21.30
C GLU A 466 -12.89 -1.06 -21.19
N ALA A 467 -12.72 -1.59 -19.97
CA ALA A 467 -12.57 -3.02 -19.73
C ALA A 467 -13.87 -3.80 -20.00
N ARG A 468 -15.04 -3.18 -19.85
CA ARG A 468 -16.35 -3.73 -20.26
C ARG A 468 -16.47 -3.74 -21.78
N LYS A 469 -16.24 -2.60 -22.44
CA LYS A 469 -16.31 -2.48 -23.89
C LYS A 469 -15.36 -3.47 -24.59
N LYS A 470 -14.15 -3.68 -24.06
CA LYS A 470 -13.21 -4.72 -24.54
C LYS A 470 -13.70 -6.16 -24.39
N ARG A 471 -14.64 -6.44 -23.48
CA ARG A 471 -15.30 -7.75 -23.37
C ARG A 471 -16.40 -7.86 -24.42
N GLU A 472 -17.23 -6.83 -24.53
CA GLU A 472 -18.31 -6.76 -25.53
C GLU A 472 -17.75 -6.84 -26.97
N GLU A 473 -16.68 -6.09 -27.29
CA GLU A 473 -15.92 -6.21 -28.55
C GLU A 473 -15.36 -7.64 -28.75
N LYS A 474 -14.83 -8.29 -27.71
CA LYS A 474 -14.28 -9.66 -27.77
C LYS A 474 -15.36 -10.74 -27.84
N GLU A 475 -16.57 -10.46 -27.38
CA GLU A 475 -17.73 -11.35 -27.45
C GLU A 475 -18.42 -11.23 -28.81
N GLN A 476 -18.48 -10.03 -29.39
CA GLN A 476 -18.90 -9.77 -30.77
C GLN A 476 -17.98 -10.49 -31.77
N LEU A 477 -16.66 -10.28 -31.70
CA LEU A 477 -15.68 -10.96 -32.56
C LEU A 477 -15.74 -12.50 -32.44
N LYS A 478 -16.15 -13.04 -31.29
CA LYS A 478 -16.39 -14.48 -31.11
C LYS A 478 -17.69 -14.95 -31.76
N ALA A 479 -18.76 -14.17 -31.68
CA ALA A 479 -20.03 -14.48 -32.32
C ALA A 479 -19.91 -14.45 -33.85
N GLU A 480 -19.18 -13.48 -34.39
CA GLU A 480 -18.86 -13.37 -35.82
C GLU A 480 -18.01 -14.55 -36.32
N PHE A 481 -17.03 -15.01 -35.54
CA PHE A 481 -16.28 -16.23 -35.86
C PHE A 481 -17.14 -17.50 -35.77
N GLY A 482 -18.06 -17.56 -34.80
CA GLY A 482 -18.97 -18.69 -34.61
C GLY A 482 -20.03 -18.81 -35.72
N ALA A 483 -20.44 -17.68 -36.33
CA ALA A 483 -21.43 -17.67 -37.41
C ALA A 483 -20.89 -18.20 -38.75
N ASN A 484 -19.57 -18.13 -38.98
CA ASN A 484 -18.94 -18.47 -40.26
C ASN A 484 -18.26 -19.86 -40.29
N GLY A 485 -18.32 -20.62 -39.18
CA GLY A 485 -17.62 -21.90 -39.03
C GLY A 485 -18.41 -23.12 -39.52
N ALA A 486 -18.68 -23.23 -40.81
CA ALA A 486 -19.54 -24.30 -41.37
C ALA A 486 -19.08 -24.93 -42.70
N THR A 487 -17.78 -24.92 -43.03
CA THR A 487 -17.19 -25.76 -44.10
C THR A 487 -15.79 -26.24 -43.66
N ASP A 488 -15.32 -27.35 -44.22
CA ASP A 488 -14.28 -28.24 -43.64
C ASP A 488 -12.92 -28.23 -44.38
N GLN A 489 -11.87 -28.76 -43.71
CA GLN A 489 -10.50 -29.07 -44.18
C GLN A 489 -9.60 -27.87 -44.53
N GLN A 490 -8.27 -27.87 -44.33
CA GLN A 490 -7.30 -28.96 -44.09
C GLN A 490 -6.12 -28.52 -43.18
N CYS A 491 -5.28 -29.46 -42.71
CA CYS A 491 -4.17 -29.23 -41.78
C CYS A 491 -2.78 -29.08 -42.46
N VAL A 492 -1.94 -28.15 -41.98
CA VAL A 492 -0.45 -28.20 -42.04
C VAL A 492 0.14 -27.57 -40.76
N GLU A 493 1.21 -28.15 -40.20
CA GLU A 493 1.92 -27.62 -39.03
C GLU A 493 2.97 -26.54 -39.40
N SER A 494 3.25 -25.61 -38.48
CA SER A 494 4.59 -25.05 -38.28
C SER A 494 4.75 -24.38 -36.90
N LYS A 495 5.97 -24.44 -36.33
CA LYS A 495 6.28 -24.02 -34.95
C LYS A 495 6.77 -22.57 -34.89
N GLY A 496 6.33 -21.82 -33.88
CA GLY A 496 6.86 -20.51 -33.50
C GLY A 496 6.68 -20.26 -32.01
N VAL A 497 7.72 -19.77 -31.31
CA VAL A 497 7.77 -19.71 -29.84
C VAL A 497 7.64 -18.28 -29.32
N ALA A 498 6.65 -18.03 -28.46
CA ALA A 498 6.69 -16.94 -27.47
C ALA A 498 5.65 -17.16 -26.34
N ALA A 499 6.10 -17.60 -25.16
CA ALA A 499 5.26 -17.63 -23.96
C ALA A 499 5.45 -16.35 -23.13
N ASN A 500 4.36 -15.74 -22.66
CA ASN A 500 4.42 -14.63 -21.69
C ASN A 500 3.17 -14.60 -20.80
N ASP A 501 3.14 -15.47 -19.79
CA ASP A 501 1.99 -15.64 -18.89
C ASP A 501 2.00 -14.59 -17.76
N LYS A 502 1.02 -13.68 -17.78
CA LYS A 502 0.81 -12.67 -16.72
C LYS A 502 -0.26 -13.13 -15.73
N HIS A 503 0.11 -14.10 -14.90
CA HIS A 503 -0.76 -14.62 -13.85
C HIS A 503 -1.21 -13.52 -12.87
N SER A 504 -2.53 -13.40 -12.68
CA SER A 504 -3.18 -12.37 -11.87
C SER A 504 -2.78 -12.43 -10.38
N LYS A 505 -2.49 -11.26 -9.78
CA LYS A 505 -2.39 -11.09 -8.33
C LYS A 505 -3.62 -10.36 -7.81
N GLN A 506 -4.47 -11.08 -7.06
CA GLN A 506 -5.56 -10.49 -6.29
C GLN A 506 -5.02 -9.87 -4.99
N ASN A 507 -5.46 -8.65 -4.67
CA ASN A 507 -5.93 -8.17 -3.36
C ASN A 507 -6.07 -6.63 -3.41
N GLY A 508 -7.03 -6.00 -2.71
CA GLY A 508 -8.03 -6.59 -1.82
C GLY A 508 -9.20 -5.64 -1.51
N HIS A 509 -10.01 -6.07 -0.55
CA HIS A 509 -11.25 -5.42 -0.10
C HIS A 509 -11.12 -3.92 0.24
N ALA A 510 -12.12 -3.14 -0.16
CA ALA A 510 -12.53 -1.90 0.51
C ALA A 510 -14.01 -2.05 0.91
N GLU A 511 -14.44 -1.41 1.99
CA GLU A 511 -15.69 -1.76 2.68
C GLU A 511 -16.92 -1.03 2.12
N LYS A 512 -17.96 -1.79 1.73
CA LYS A 512 -19.28 -1.21 1.47
C LYS A 512 -20.01 -0.98 2.80
N ARG A 513 -20.06 0.26 3.27
CA ARG A 513 -21.16 0.71 4.14
C ARG A 513 -22.47 0.63 3.35
N ARG A 514 -23.57 0.25 4.03
CA ARG A 514 -24.93 0.28 3.48
C ARG A 514 -25.85 1.03 4.44
N ASN A 515 -26.22 2.24 4.05
CA ASN A 515 -27.59 2.72 4.19
C ASN A 515 -28.17 2.68 2.75
N GLY A 516 -29.46 2.52 2.48
CA GLY A 516 -30.63 2.47 3.35
C GLY A 516 -31.79 2.99 2.49
N GLU A 517 -32.67 2.11 2.03
CA GLU A 517 -33.65 2.45 0.98
C GLU A 517 -34.82 3.29 1.53
N VAL A 518 -35.22 4.31 0.76
CA VAL A 518 -36.50 5.03 0.90
C VAL A 518 -37.13 5.15 -0.50
N LEU A 519 -38.46 5.15 -0.56
CA LEU A 519 -39.25 4.83 -1.75
C LEU A 519 -39.74 6.07 -2.54
N SER A 520 -39.93 5.87 -3.85
CA SER A 520 -40.88 6.61 -4.72
C SER A 520 -40.54 8.10 -5.01
N SER A 521 -41.12 8.79 -6.01
CA SER A 521 -42.14 8.44 -7.03
C SER A 521 -41.91 9.20 -8.37
N HIS A 522 -42.59 8.81 -9.45
CA HIS A 522 -42.58 9.54 -10.74
C HIS A 522 -43.21 10.94 -10.65
N GLN A 523 -42.71 11.91 -11.44
CA GLN A 523 -43.33 12.42 -12.68
C GLN A 523 -42.59 13.67 -13.24
N GLY A 524 -42.85 14.03 -14.51
CA GLY A 524 -42.42 15.30 -15.12
C GLY A 524 -41.77 15.15 -16.52
N LYS A 525 -42.47 15.59 -17.58
CA LYS A 525 -41.94 15.68 -18.95
C LYS A 525 -41.64 17.12 -19.35
N ALA A 526 -40.51 17.37 -20.00
CA ALA A 526 -40.33 18.47 -20.96
C ALA A 526 -39.21 18.09 -21.95
N SER A 527 -39.16 18.72 -23.13
CA SER A 527 -38.17 18.41 -24.19
C SER A 527 -38.01 19.61 -25.14
N ARG A 528 -36.87 19.66 -25.86
CA ARG A 528 -36.43 20.70 -26.83
C ARG A 528 -36.05 22.04 -26.19
N ASN A 529 -35.17 22.88 -26.77
CA ASN A 529 -34.58 22.84 -28.13
C ASN A 529 -33.14 23.42 -28.20
N CYS A 530 -32.59 23.49 -29.41
CA CYS A 530 -31.36 24.22 -29.82
C CYS A 530 -31.46 25.77 -29.57
N GLU A 531 -30.50 26.67 -29.86
CA GLU A 531 -29.46 26.63 -30.92
C GLU A 531 -28.32 27.69 -30.83
N SER A 532 -27.30 27.45 -31.67
CA SER A 532 -26.10 28.19 -32.10
C SER A 532 -25.98 29.74 -32.05
N LYS A 533 -24.72 30.22 -31.91
CA LYS A 533 -24.09 31.44 -32.49
C LYS A 533 -22.58 31.45 -32.16
N LEU A 534 -21.62 31.97 -32.95
CA LEU A 534 -21.57 32.27 -34.39
C LEU A 534 -20.08 32.22 -34.90
N MET A 535 -19.89 32.20 -36.22
CA MET A 535 -18.65 32.01 -37.00
C MET A 535 -17.73 33.24 -37.07
N ILE A 536 -16.51 33.10 -37.64
CA ILE A 536 -15.94 34.08 -38.62
C ILE A 536 -14.74 33.54 -39.47
N THR A 537 -14.92 33.60 -40.81
CA THR A 537 -14.00 33.72 -41.99
C THR A 537 -12.46 33.53 -41.83
N THR A 538 -11.69 32.66 -42.52
CA THR A 538 -11.47 32.26 -43.96
C THR A 538 -10.34 32.98 -44.73
N SER A 539 -9.39 32.23 -45.34
CA SER A 539 -8.70 32.54 -46.63
C SER A 539 -7.71 31.43 -47.09
N LYS A 540 -7.20 31.37 -48.35
CA LYS A 540 -7.86 31.03 -49.64
C LYS A 540 -6.82 30.80 -50.78
N LYS A 541 -6.77 29.60 -51.41
CA LYS A 541 -6.31 29.25 -52.81
C LYS A 541 -6.26 27.70 -52.91
N LYS A 542 -6.89 26.97 -53.84
CA LYS A 542 -6.92 26.93 -55.34
C LYS A 542 -5.56 26.54 -55.96
N ALA A 543 -5.46 25.67 -56.98
CA ALA A 543 -6.46 24.93 -57.80
C ALA A 543 -6.04 23.42 -57.93
N LYS A 544 -6.63 22.51 -58.72
CA LYS A 544 -7.71 22.50 -59.75
C LYS A 544 -8.56 21.18 -59.61
N ARG A 545 -9.11 20.67 -60.70
CA ARG A 545 -9.66 19.32 -60.97
C ARG A 545 -9.47 19.04 -62.46
N GLU A 546 -9.43 17.76 -62.85
CA GLU A 546 -10.09 17.25 -64.06
C GLU A 546 -10.28 15.73 -63.93
N ASN A 547 -11.32 15.18 -64.54
CA ASN A 547 -11.62 13.76 -64.65
C ASN A 547 -11.79 13.42 -66.15
N SER A 548 -11.47 12.20 -66.54
CA SER A 548 -11.93 11.60 -67.80
C SER A 548 -11.92 10.07 -67.68
N ASP A 549 -13.08 9.43 -67.73
CA ASP A 549 -13.22 7.98 -67.73
C ASP A 549 -13.01 7.40 -69.13
N VAL A 550 -12.34 6.25 -69.23
CA VAL A 550 -12.33 5.35 -70.40
C VAL A 550 -12.30 3.90 -69.89
N ASP A 551 -13.05 3.02 -70.53
CA ASP A 551 -13.32 1.66 -70.04
C ASP A 551 -12.18 0.65 -70.20
N LEU A 552 -12.13 -0.27 -69.22
CA LEU A 552 -11.83 -1.71 -69.26
C LEU A 552 -11.08 -2.31 -70.46
N PRO A 553 -10.11 -3.21 -70.18
CA PRO A 553 -10.52 -4.61 -69.99
C PRO A 553 -10.15 -5.23 -68.64
N SER A 554 -10.82 -6.34 -68.32
CA SER A 554 -10.56 -7.18 -67.14
C SER A 554 -9.30 -8.04 -67.33
N ASP A 555 -8.41 -8.04 -66.33
CA ASP A 555 -7.56 -9.20 -66.03
C ASP A 555 -7.71 -9.62 -64.55
N LYS A 556 -7.68 -10.94 -64.29
CA LYS A 556 -7.92 -11.56 -62.98
C LYS A 556 -6.62 -12.04 -62.34
N GLY A 557 -5.74 -11.10 -61.99
CA GLY A 557 -4.45 -11.37 -61.34
C GLY A 557 -4.36 -10.88 -59.89
N LYS A 558 -4.45 -11.82 -58.92
CA LYS A 558 -4.06 -11.72 -57.49
C LYS A 558 -3.71 -10.32 -56.92
N ASP A 559 -4.59 -9.75 -56.09
CA ASP A 559 -4.16 -8.66 -55.17
C ASP A 559 -4.98 -8.57 -53.85
N SER A 560 -5.24 -9.72 -53.19
CA SER A 560 -5.84 -9.75 -51.84
C SER A 560 -4.90 -9.15 -50.78
N SER A 561 -3.61 -9.48 -50.87
CA SER A 561 -2.57 -9.11 -49.91
C SER A 561 -2.33 -7.60 -49.78
N ARG A 562 -2.43 -6.83 -50.87
CA ARG A 562 -2.41 -5.36 -50.79
C ARG A 562 -3.63 -4.79 -50.07
N LYS A 563 -4.80 -5.42 -50.20
CA LYS A 563 -6.02 -4.98 -49.54
C LYS A 563 -5.98 -5.27 -48.04
N GLU A 564 -5.51 -6.47 -47.68
CA GLU A 564 -5.23 -6.86 -46.29
C GLU A 564 -4.17 -5.97 -45.66
N GLY A 565 -3.02 -5.76 -46.32
CA GLY A 565 -1.96 -4.86 -45.84
C GLY A 565 -2.43 -3.42 -45.64
N LEU A 566 -3.37 -2.94 -46.46
CA LEU A 566 -3.96 -1.61 -46.30
C LEU A 566 -4.95 -1.52 -45.13
N GLU A 567 -5.68 -2.59 -44.80
CA GLU A 567 -6.51 -2.64 -43.59
C GLU A 567 -5.66 -2.80 -42.31
N ILE A 568 -4.64 -3.66 -42.32
CA ILE A 568 -3.69 -3.80 -41.20
C ILE A 568 -3.05 -2.44 -40.88
N LEU A 569 -2.56 -1.71 -41.90
CA LEU A 569 -2.02 -0.36 -41.73
C LEU A 569 -3.05 0.71 -41.30
N LYS A 570 -4.36 0.47 -41.47
CA LYS A 570 -5.42 1.32 -40.91
C LYS A 570 -5.69 0.96 -39.46
N ASP A 571 -5.75 -0.32 -39.12
CA ASP A 571 -6.04 -0.79 -37.77
C ASP A 571 -4.87 -0.57 -36.80
N ASP A 572 -3.62 -0.71 -37.24
CA ASP A 572 -2.44 -0.25 -36.49
C ASP A 572 -2.54 1.26 -36.18
N LYS A 573 -2.95 2.08 -37.16
CA LYS A 573 -3.15 3.53 -36.96
C LYS A 573 -4.34 3.83 -36.05
N ARG A 574 -5.44 3.06 -36.13
CA ARG A 574 -6.60 3.15 -35.22
C ARG A 574 -6.22 2.72 -33.81
N GLU A 575 -5.38 1.70 -33.62
CA GLU A 575 -4.93 1.27 -32.29
C GLU A 575 -3.89 2.24 -31.71
N ALA A 576 -2.94 2.74 -32.51
CA ALA A 576 -1.99 3.77 -32.08
C ALA A 576 -2.70 5.07 -31.66
N THR A 577 -3.73 5.51 -32.39
CA THR A 577 -4.55 6.67 -32.00
C THR A 577 -5.42 6.39 -30.77
N LYS A 578 -6.00 5.17 -30.65
CA LYS A 578 -6.68 4.70 -29.43
C LYS A 578 -5.74 4.59 -28.22
N LYS A 579 -4.44 4.33 -28.39
CA LYS A 579 -3.42 4.31 -27.33
C LYS A 579 -3.07 5.74 -26.89
N ARG A 580 -2.72 6.60 -27.85
CA ARG A 580 -2.36 8.00 -27.61
C ARG A 580 -3.45 8.80 -26.88
N SER A 581 -4.73 8.58 -27.19
CA SER A 581 -5.83 9.26 -26.51
C SER A 581 -6.03 8.79 -25.05
N LYS A 582 -5.69 7.53 -24.73
CA LYS A 582 -5.71 7.00 -23.36
C LYS A 582 -4.54 7.52 -22.53
N GLU A 583 -3.37 7.64 -23.14
CA GLU A 583 -2.20 8.27 -22.53
C GLU A 583 -2.50 9.73 -22.19
N GLN A 584 -3.04 10.50 -23.14
CA GLN A 584 -3.50 11.88 -22.91
C GLN A 584 -4.56 11.98 -21.81
N ARG A 585 -5.53 11.05 -21.75
CA ARG A 585 -6.58 11.05 -20.70
C ARG A 585 -6.01 10.65 -19.32
N LYS A 586 -5.04 9.73 -19.28
CA LYS A 586 -4.28 9.40 -18.05
C LYS A 586 -3.46 10.61 -17.57
N GLU A 587 -2.74 11.27 -18.46
CA GLU A 587 -1.97 12.49 -18.16
C GLU A 587 -2.87 13.62 -17.63
N TYR A 588 -4.06 13.79 -18.21
CA TYR A 588 -5.06 14.74 -17.73
C TYR A 588 -5.44 14.46 -16.27
N TYR A 589 -5.79 13.21 -15.94
CA TYR A 589 -6.10 12.84 -14.56
C TYR A 589 -4.91 12.98 -13.61
N GLU A 590 -3.70 12.60 -14.03
CA GLU A 590 -2.50 12.76 -13.19
C GLU A 590 -2.23 14.26 -12.93
N ARG A 591 -2.35 15.12 -13.94
CA ARG A 591 -2.24 16.59 -13.82
C ARG A 591 -3.31 17.20 -12.91
N GLU A 592 -4.57 16.76 -13.00
CA GLU A 592 -5.66 17.25 -12.14
C GLU A 592 -5.56 16.77 -10.68
N MET A 593 -5.10 15.53 -10.44
CA MET A 593 -4.80 15.02 -9.10
C MET A 593 -3.56 15.66 -8.45
N GLU A 594 -2.80 16.47 -9.19
CA GLU A 594 -1.56 17.12 -8.76
C GLU A 594 -1.69 18.63 -8.57
N LYS A 595 -2.67 19.29 -9.21
CA LYS A 595 -3.18 20.60 -8.78
C LYS A 595 -3.71 20.54 -7.34
N ARG A 596 -4.29 19.39 -6.97
CA ARG A 596 -4.88 19.10 -5.66
C ARG A 596 -3.82 18.51 -4.71
N VAL A 597 -3.03 19.39 -4.09
CA VAL A 597 -2.05 19.00 -3.07
C VAL A 597 -2.77 18.74 -1.74
N ILE A 598 -2.41 17.63 -1.08
CA ILE A 598 -2.88 17.28 0.27
C ILE A 598 -1.67 17.16 1.19
N ARG A 599 -0.64 16.43 0.73
CA ARG A 599 0.68 16.36 1.36
C ARG A 599 1.73 15.99 0.33
N THR A 600 2.93 16.54 0.46
CA THR A 600 4.12 15.98 -0.20
C THR A 600 4.53 14.70 0.53
N ASN A 601 4.95 13.70 -0.24
CA ASN A 601 5.41 12.40 0.27
C ASN A 601 6.76 12.07 -0.39
N PRO A 602 7.66 11.35 0.30
CA PRO A 602 8.93 10.94 -0.30
C PRO A 602 8.68 9.96 -1.44
N LEU A 603 9.52 10.03 -2.48
CA LEU A 603 9.54 9.12 -3.62
C LEU A 603 9.88 7.69 -3.21
N GLY A 604 10.76 7.52 -2.21
CA GLY A 604 11.17 6.21 -1.74
C GLY A 604 12.32 6.29 -0.73
N ARG A 605 13.03 5.17 -0.56
CA ARG A 605 14.24 5.04 0.26
C ARG A 605 15.29 4.20 -0.44
N ASP A 606 16.56 4.42 -0.11
CA ASP A 606 17.69 3.62 -0.57
C ASP A 606 18.00 2.43 0.38
N ARG A 607 19.10 1.70 0.11
CA ARG A 607 19.60 0.63 0.99
C ARG A 607 19.85 1.10 2.43
N PHE A 608 20.26 2.35 2.62
CA PHE A 608 20.59 2.97 3.91
C PHE A 608 19.40 3.63 4.63
N TYR A 609 18.18 3.53 4.10
CA TYR A 609 16.96 4.19 4.58
C TYR A 609 16.91 5.72 4.45
N ASN A 610 17.82 6.33 3.70
CA ASN A 610 17.75 7.75 3.36
C ASN A 610 16.49 8.01 2.52
N ARG A 611 15.87 9.17 2.69
CA ARG A 611 14.57 9.52 2.10
C ARG A 611 14.78 10.49 0.93
N TYR A 612 14.15 10.17 -0.19
CA TYR A 612 14.21 10.99 -1.40
C TYR A 612 12.91 11.75 -1.58
N TRP A 613 12.98 13.05 -1.80
CA TRP A 613 11.84 13.96 -1.92
C TRP A 613 11.86 14.70 -3.26
N TRP A 614 10.71 15.10 -3.76
CA TRP A 614 10.60 15.94 -4.97
C TRP A 614 9.48 16.96 -4.81
N PHE A 615 9.84 18.24 -4.79
CA PHE A 615 8.89 19.33 -4.60
C PHE A 615 8.51 19.96 -5.95
N ARG A 616 7.21 19.95 -6.25
CA ARG A 616 6.67 20.21 -7.60
C ARG A 616 6.96 21.62 -8.14
N ARG A 617 7.26 22.60 -7.28
CA ARG A 617 7.55 24.00 -7.68
C ARG A 617 9.04 24.31 -7.86
N ASP A 618 9.93 23.45 -7.36
CA ASP A 618 11.38 23.68 -7.38
C ASP A 618 12.11 22.75 -8.37
N GLY A 619 11.57 21.55 -8.61
CA GLY A 619 12.06 20.63 -9.63
C GLY A 619 13.24 19.74 -9.19
N ARG A 620 14.08 20.18 -8.25
CA ARG A 620 15.18 19.36 -7.69
C ARG A 620 14.65 18.15 -6.93
N ILE A 621 15.48 17.11 -6.87
CA ILE A 621 15.28 15.98 -5.97
C ILE A 621 16.10 16.25 -4.71
N PHE A 622 15.45 16.21 -3.54
CA PHE A 622 16.12 16.40 -2.26
C PHE A 622 16.39 15.04 -1.61
N PHE A 623 17.54 14.97 -0.95
CA PHE A 623 18.01 13.86 -0.14
C PHE A 623 17.90 14.25 1.33
N GLU A 624 17.43 13.32 2.15
CA GLU A 624 17.36 13.43 3.61
C GLU A 624 17.96 12.16 4.21
N SER A 625 18.94 12.30 5.11
CA SER A 625 19.56 11.17 5.82
C SER A 625 18.51 10.34 6.58
N SER A 626 18.80 9.04 6.77
CA SER A 626 18.01 8.16 7.63
C SER A 626 17.71 8.76 9.02
N ASP A 627 18.67 9.49 9.60
CA ASP A 627 18.57 10.18 10.89
C ASP A 627 17.93 11.57 10.84
N SER A 628 17.59 12.07 9.64
CA SER A 628 16.99 13.39 9.36
C SER A 628 17.88 14.61 9.62
N LYS A 629 19.16 14.43 9.99
CA LYS A 629 20.07 15.57 10.29
C LYS A 629 20.75 16.13 9.06
N GLU A 630 21.12 15.29 8.11
CA GLU A 630 21.75 15.74 6.87
C GLU A 630 20.73 15.86 5.74
N TRP A 631 20.81 16.97 5.00
CA TRP A 631 20.07 17.22 3.79
C TRP A 631 21.01 17.49 2.62
N GLY A 632 20.51 17.26 1.40
CA GLY A 632 21.20 17.61 0.17
C GLY A 632 20.23 17.61 -1.01
N TYR A 633 20.71 17.89 -2.21
CA TYR A 633 19.87 17.86 -3.41
C TYR A 633 20.65 17.49 -4.68
N TYR A 634 19.87 17.10 -5.70
CA TYR A 634 20.33 16.88 -7.08
C TYR A 634 19.62 17.87 -8.02
N SER A 635 20.36 18.47 -8.93
CA SER A 635 19.96 19.60 -9.76
C SER A 635 20.31 19.49 -11.25
N SER A 636 21.25 18.62 -11.64
CA SER A 636 21.48 18.28 -13.04
C SER A 636 20.64 17.06 -13.47
N LYS A 637 20.52 16.83 -14.78
CA LYS A 637 19.89 15.60 -15.30
C LYS A 637 20.84 14.41 -15.13
N GLU A 638 22.13 14.70 -15.21
CA GLU A 638 23.26 13.78 -15.18
C GLU A 638 23.38 13.13 -13.79
N GLU A 639 23.18 13.91 -12.71
CA GLU A 639 23.01 13.40 -11.34
C GLU A 639 21.79 12.48 -11.20
N LEU A 640 20.66 12.80 -11.83
CA LEU A 640 19.45 11.97 -11.79
C LEU A 640 19.62 10.65 -12.56
N ASP A 641 20.25 10.69 -13.74
CA ASP A 641 20.59 9.47 -14.49
C ASP A 641 21.57 8.58 -13.71
N ALA A 642 22.61 9.17 -13.10
CA ALA A 642 23.57 8.44 -12.24
C ALA A 642 22.91 7.86 -10.98
N LEU A 643 22.01 8.62 -10.33
CA LEU A 643 21.22 8.13 -9.21
C LEU A 643 20.37 6.92 -9.64
N MET A 644 19.63 7.03 -10.74
CA MET A 644 18.83 5.92 -11.27
C MET A 644 19.68 4.72 -11.73
N GLY A 645 20.91 4.95 -12.21
CA GLY A 645 21.88 3.90 -12.54
C GLY A 645 22.42 3.16 -11.32
N SER A 646 22.62 3.84 -10.19
CA SER A 646 23.17 3.26 -8.94
C SER A 646 22.20 2.33 -8.17
N LEU A 647 20.89 2.46 -8.40
CA LEU A 647 19.84 1.77 -7.63
C LEU A 647 19.65 0.32 -8.07
N ASN A 648 19.84 -0.62 -7.13
CA ASN A 648 19.78 -2.05 -7.41
C ASN A 648 18.36 -2.62 -7.25
N ILE A 649 17.79 -3.09 -8.37
CA ILE A 649 16.42 -3.62 -8.42
C ILE A 649 16.23 -4.99 -7.71
N LYS A 650 17.33 -5.63 -7.27
CA LYS A 650 17.30 -6.81 -6.39
C LYS A 650 16.83 -6.47 -4.97
N GLY A 651 17.02 -5.23 -4.53
CA GLY A 651 16.56 -4.73 -3.23
C GLY A 651 15.06 -4.38 -3.21
N GLU A 652 14.41 -4.52 -2.06
CA GLU A 652 12.99 -4.14 -1.93
C GLU A 652 12.76 -2.62 -1.96
N ARG A 653 13.64 -1.83 -1.33
CA ARG A 653 13.55 -0.37 -1.21
C ARG A 653 14.00 0.34 -2.48
N GLU A 654 15.19 0.02 -2.98
CA GLU A 654 15.80 0.69 -4.13
C GLU A 654 15.02 0.47 -5.42
N ARG A 655 14.43 -0.72 -5.60
CA ARG A 655 13.51 -1.00 -6.69
C ARG A 655 12.24 -0.14 -6.63
N GLU A 656 11.66 0.07 -5.45
CA GLU A 656 10.45 0.89 -5.31
C GLU A 656 10.76 2.38 -5.49
N LEU A 657 11.91 2.85 -4.97
CA LEU A 657 12.44 4.19 -5.26
C LEU A 657 12.69 4.39 -6.77
N LYS A 658 13.39 3.45 -7.43
CA LYS A 658 13.66 3.51 -8.87
C LYS A 658 12.37 3.53 -9.70
N LYS A 659 11.40 2.66 -9.37
CA LYS A 659 10.05 2.64 -9.98
C LYS A 659 9.27 3.94 -9.80
N HIS A 660 9.46 4.66 -8.69
CA HIS A 660 8.86 5.98 -8.51
C HIS A 660 9.64 7.09 -9.23
N LEU A 661 10.98 7.03 -9.27
CA LEU A 661 11.79 7.92 -10.10
C LEU A 661 11.41 7.76 -11.57
N GLU A 662 11.42 6.55 -12.13
CA GLU A 662 10.98 6.21 -13.50
C GLU A 662 9.60 6.80 -13.83
N LYS A 663 8.64 6.71 -12.90
CA LYS A 663 7.28 7.26 -13.09
C LYS A 663 7.28 8.78 -13.27
N PHE A 664 8.14 9.51 -12.56
CA PHE A 664 8.18 10.98 -12.58
C PHE A 664 9.34 11.54 -13.44
N PHE A 665 10.27 10.70 -13.91
CA PHE A 665 11.54 11.06 -14.53
C PHE A 665 11.41 12.08 -15.67
N SER A 666 10.50 11.84 -16.62
CA SER A 666 10.29 12.74 -17.76
C SER A 666 9.86 14.16 -17.34
N ARG A 667 9.24 14.29 -16.16
CA ARG A 667 8.72 15.54 -15.62
C ARG A 667 9.69 16.22 -14.68
N ILE A 668 10.47 15.44 -13.91
CA ILE A 668 11.62 15.94 -13.17
C ILE A 668 12.62 16.53 -14.17
N CYS A 669 12.98 15.79 -15.23
CA CYS A 669 13.80 16.29 -16.32
C CYS A 669 13.25 17.57 -16.97
N ALA A 670 11.93 17.64 -17.23
CA ALA A 670 11.32 18.85 -17.81
C ALA A 670 11.40 20.08 -16.88
N GLU A 671 11.18 19.90 -15.57
CA GLU A 671 11.24 21.00 -14.60
C GLU A 671 12.70 21.41 -14.31
N LEU A 672 13.65 20.47 -14.26
CA LEU A 672 15.08 20.74 -14.18
C LEU A 672 15.57 21.51 -15.43
N GLN A 673 15.15 21.11 -16.63
CA GLN A 673 15.46 21.84 -17.88
C GLN A 673 14.80 23.22 -17.97
N LYS A 674 13.65 23.42 -17.31
CA LYS A 674 13.01 24.72 -17.19
C LYS A 674 13.79 25.59 -16.21
N ARG A 675 14.09 25.09 -15.01
CA ARG A 675 14.91 25.76 -13.98
C ARG A 675 16.29 26.14 -14.51
N SER A 676 16.98 25.28 -15.26
CA SER A 676 18.30 25.60 -15.83
C SER A 676 18.23 26.70 -16.90
N LYS A 677 17.17 26.74 -17.72
CA LYS A 677 16.90 27.85 -18.65
C LYS A 677 16.56 29.15 -17.92
N ASP A 678 15.72 29.09 -16.88
CA ASP A 678 15.35 30.25 -16.06
C ASP A 678 16.60 30.83 -15.35
N MET A 679 17.49 29.97 -14.84
CA MET A 679 18.78 30.37 -14.25
C MET A 679 19.75 30.92 -15.30
N ALA A 680 19.90 30.28 -16.46
CA ALA A 680 20.73 30.80 -17.55
C ALA A 680 20.22 32.17 -18.05
N HIS A 681 18.90 32.38 -18.09
CA HIS A 681 18.30 33.68 -18.41
C HIS A 681 18.55 34.72 -17.31
N LYS A 682 18.50 34.37 -16.03
CA LYS A 682 18.91 35.25 -14.92
C LYS A 682 20.38 35.67 -15.06
N ILE A 683 21.29 34.70 -15.25
CA ILE A 683 22.74 34.96 -15.40
C ILE A 683 23.02 35.81 -16.64
N ALA A 684 22.38 35.53 -17.78
CA ALA A 684 22.51 36.34 -18.99
C ALA A 684 21.97 37.78 -18.79
N LEU A 685 20.92 37.96 -17.97
CA LEU A 685 20.41 39.28 -17.60
C LEU A 685 21.39 40.02 -16.68
N GLU A 686 22.01 39.35 -15.71
CA GLU A 686 23.05 39.90 -14.84
C GLU A 686 24.28 40.33 -15.63
N GLU A 687 24.77 39.46 -16.50
CA GLU A 687 25.91 39.73 -17.38
C GLU A 687 25.60 40.86 -18.38
N ALA A 688 24.36 40.94 -18.89
CA ALA A 688 23.91 42.06 -19.70
C ALA A 688 23.76 43.37 -18.91
N VAL A 689 23.40 43.33 -17.62
CA VAL A 689 23.40 44.50 -16.73
C VAL A 689 24.82 44.98 -16.49
N LEU A 690 25.76 44.08 -16.16
CA LEU A 690 27.19 44.40 -15.98
C LEU A 690 27.80 45.00 -17.27
N ARG A 691 27.60 44.37 -18.43
CA ARG A 691 28.08 44.87 -19.74
C ARG A 691 27.43 46.18 -20.20
N ARG A 692 26.24 46.53 -19.69
CA ARG A 692 25.59 47.83 -19.96
C ARG A 692 26.08 48.90 -18.99
N SER A 693 26.30 48.54 -17.72
CA SER A 693 26.81 49.44 -16.67
C SER A 693 28.21 49.98 -16.94
N THR A 694 29.05 49.26 -17.70
CA THR A 694 30.38 49.73 -18.11
C THR A 694 30.35 50.62 -19.36
N ARG A 695 29.25 50.66 -20.12
CA ARG A 695 29.16 51.35 -21.41
C ARG A 695 28.30 52.62 -21.39
N VAL A 696 27.45 52.81 -20.37
CA VAL A 696 26.63 54.00 -20.17
C VAL A 696 26.53 54.29 -18.66
N ARG A 697 26.71 55.56 -18.24
CA ARG A 697 26.39 56.04 -16.88
C ARG A 697 24.86 56.13 -16.66
N ALA A 698 24.15 55.02 -16.85
CA ALA A 698 22.75 54.88 -16.47
C ALA A 698 22.66 54.47 -14.98
N PRO A 699 21.61 54.84 -14.24
CA PRO A 699 21.42 54.38 -12.87
C PRO A 699 21.34 52.83 -12.82
N PRO A 700 21.95 52.18 -11.82
CA PRO A 700 22.16 50.73 -11.83
C PRO A 700 20.83 49.96 -11.78
N ARG A 701 20.48 49.30 -12.89
CA ARG A 701 19.26 48.48 -13.00
C ARG A 701 19.43 47.11 -12.33
N GLN A 702 19.30 47.13 -11.00
CA GLN A 702 18.78 46.05 -10.14
C GLN A 702 19.48 44.69 -10.21
N ASN A 703 20.24 44.36 -9.15
CA ASN A 703 20.83 43.05 -8.93
C ASN A 703 19.74 41.97 -8.64
N PRO A 704 19.59 40.91 -9.46
CA PRO A 704 18.63 39.82 -9.26
C PRO A 704 18.92 38.95 -8.03
N ALA A 705 20.14 38.90 -7.49
CA ALA A 705 20.42 38.29 -6.18
C ALA A 705 19.70 39.00 -5.02
N LYS A 706 19.05 40.15 -5.26
CA LYS A 706 18.14 40.83 -4.32
C LYS A 706 16.66 40.78 -4.76
N SER A 707 16.28 39.76 -5.57
CA SER A 707 14.90 39.53 -6.02
C SER A 707 13.89 39.45 -4.87
N PHE A 708 14.23 38.70 -3.81
CA PHE A 708 13.39 38.47 -2.64
C PHE A 708 12.98 39.74 -1.89
N LEU A 709 13.82 40.79 -1.90
CA LEU A 709 13.50 42.11 -1.32
C LEU A 709 12.42 42.85 -2.11
N ARG A 710 12.11 42.40 -3.33
CA ARG A 710 11.15 43.01 -4.25
C ARG A 710 9.97 42.08 -4.57
N TYR A 711 9.73 41.10 -3.70
CA TYR A 711 8.50 40.30 -3.72
C TYR A 711 7.27 41.20 -3.55
N VAL A 712 6.30 41.05 -4.45
CA VAL A 712 5.01 41.75 -4.42
C VAL A 712 3.91 40.70 -4.47
N ASN A 713 3.05 40.70 -3.46
CA ASN A 713 1.94 39.75 -3.38
C ASN A 713 0.75 40.25 -4.22
N LYS A 714 0.70 39.88 -5.50
CA LYS A 714 -0.33 40.36 -6.44
C LYS A 714 -1.75 39.88 -6.11
N TRP A 715 -1.91 38.83 -5.29
CA TRP A 715 -3.22 38.37 -4.80
C TRP A 715 -3.74 39.18 -3.60
N LYS A 716 -3.31 40.45 -3.52
CA LYS A 716 -3.65 41.42 -2.48
C LYS A 716 -3.96 42.81 -3.06
N GLU A 717 -4.07 42.90 -4.39
CA GLU A 717 -4.39 44.13 -5.13
C GLU A 717 -5.85 44.18 -5.63
N ASP A 718 -6.65 43.16 -5.29
CA ASP A 718 -8.12 43.10 -5.39
C ASP A 718 -8.74 43.09 -3.97
#